data_AF-A0A1P7ZRW3-F1
#
_entry.id   AF-A0A1P7ZRW3-F1
#
_cell.length_a   1.000
_cell.length_b   1.000
_cell.length_c   1.000
_cell.angle_alpha   90.00
_cell.angle_beta   90.00
_cell.angle_gamma   90.00
#
_symmetry.space_group_name_H-M   'P 1'
#
loop_
_entity.id
_entity.type
_entity.pdbx_description
1 polymer ?
#
loop_
_entity_poly.entity_id
_entity_poly.type
_entity_poly.pdbx_seq_one_letter_code
_entity_poly.pdbx_strand_id
1 'polypeptide(L)'
;MAASGGKRRDEGSDNSDDELTPLANEIYGGSQRTVHETKGWDVFREFPPKQDSGSMESQKCLEFTVRLLKVLAYIVVFVVVLASGVIAKGTVLFMTSQLKKDKRLSFCNRNLGRDKQFLVALPDEERVAWMWALLAAFAIPEIGTLIRSVRICFFKSSKRPTSAQFIVVFIAESLHTIGMALLFFKILPELDVVKGAMITNCLCIIPAILGLLSRSSRDSKRFVKVIVDMAAIVAQVTGFIVWPLLENKPVLWLMPVAALCISLGWWENYVTRQSPIGIIKSLGRLKEELALTRYYTYRFISVWKILFFIICILFALWMEGDEPAMFFQLFNAGFGPHNIVVEEVQIQLGGTIIPDLANATLTGDSVEVAAAHKSAFYVLLIQVFAAYFCYIFGKFACKILIQGFSYAFPINLVIPLVVNMLIAACGLRNGDTCFFHGTIPDYLFFESPPVFTLSDFISRQMAWVWLLWLLSQTWITIHIWTPKAERLASTEKLFVIPMYNGLLIDQSMALNRKRDDHKDVKTEDLAEIEKEKGDEYYETISVNTDNTGSSPKTVKSSDSITRIYACATMWHETKDEMMEFLKSILRLDEDQCARRVAQKYLRVVDPDYYEFETHIFLDDAFEISDHSDDDSQVNRFVKLLVDTIDEAASEVHQTIIRIRPPKKLPAPYGGRLTWVLPGKTKMICHLKDKAKIRHRKRWSQVMYMYYLLGHRLMELPISVDRKEVMAENTYLLTLDGDIDFQPHAVRLLIDLMKKNKNLGAACGRIHPVGSGPMVWYQMFEYAIGHWLQKATEHMIGCVLCSPG
;
A
#
# COMPACT_ATOMS: atom_id res chain seq x y z
N MET A 1 40.55 30.20 -65.40
CA MET A 1 40.50 31.20 -66.49
C MET A 1 40.08 30.49 -67.76
N ALA A 2 39.05 31.01 -68.42
CA ALA A 2 38.65 30.87 -69.83
C ALA A 2 38.28 29.45 -70.36
N ALA A 3 37.29 29.27 -71.24
CA ALA A 3 36.17 30.09 -71.72
C ALA A 3 35.29 29.20 -72.63
N SER A 4 33.98 29.44 -72.57
CA SER A 4 32.96 29.42 -73.65
C SER A 4 32.90 28.28 -74.71
N GLY A 5 31.74 27.64 -74.76
CA GLY A 5 30.75 27.87 -75.83
C GLY A 5 30.73 26.91 -77.03
N GLY A 6 29.56 26.32 -77.34
CA GLY A 6 29.30 25.74 -78.66
C GLY A 6 28.16 24.71 -78.74
N LYS A 7 27.01 25.15 -79.22
CA LYS A 7 25.79 24.38 -79.62
C LYS A 7 26.06 23.35 -80.74
N ARG A 8 25.36 22.19 -80.71
CA ARG A 8 24.18 21.77 -81.55
C ARG A 8 24.22 20.29 -82.02
N ARG A 9 23.05 19.63 -81.89
CA ARG A 9 22.45 18.50 -82.65
C ARG A 9 23.07 17.10 -82.52
N ASP A 10 22.36 15.99 -82.62
CA ASP A 10 20.93 15.56 -82.58
C ASP A 10 21.00 14.01 -82.55
N GLU A 11 19.91 13.34 -82.13
CA GLU A 11 19.61 11.88 -82.25
C GLU A 11 20.39 10.93 -81.29
N GLY A 12 19.80 10.03 -80.50
CA GLY A 12 18.43 9.55 -80.29
C GLY A 12 18.51 8.18 -79.57
N SER A 13 17.63 7.93 -78.59
CA SER A 13 17.24 6.66 -77.91
C SER A 13 17.11 6.89 -76.39
N ASP A 14 15.90 7.19 -75.92
CA ASP A 14 14.92 6.24 -75.35
C ASP A 14 15.32 5.69 -73.98
N ASN A 15 14.82 6.33 -72.90
CA ASN A 15 13.90 5.67 -71.96
C ASN A 15 13.34 6.66 -70.93
N SER A 16 12.06 6.41 -70.64
CA SER A 16 11.05 7.20 -69.94
C SER A 16 11.12 7.15 -68.41
N ASP A 17 10.85 8.29 -67.75
CA ASP A 17 9.83 8.49 -66.70
C ASP A 17 10.26 9.55 -65.66
N ASP A 18 9.82 10.79 -65.85
CA ASP A 18 9.77 11.84 -64.81
C ASP A 18 8.56 12.76 -65.08
N GLU A 19 7.41 12.38 -64.53
CA GLU A 19 6.20 13.16 -64.31
C GLU A 19 6.19 13.50 -62.79
N LEU A 20 5.88 14.68 -62.23
CA LEU A 20 4.93 15.75 -62.55
C LEU A 20 5.31 17.00 -61.71
N THR A 21 5.27 18.19 -62.32
CA THR A 21 5.04 19.46 -61.60
C THR A 21 3.81 20.12 -62.23
N PRO A 22 2.74 20.44 -61.47
CA PRO A 22 1.67 21.27 -62.02
C PRO A 22 1.94 22.75 -61.72
N LEU A 23 2.07 23.52 -62.81
CA LEU A 23 2.04 24.96 -62.84
C LEU A 23 0.64 25.48 -62.48
N ALA A 24 0.57 26.38 -61.50
CA ALA A 24 -0.59 27.24 -61.28
C ALA A 24 -0.50 28.46 -62.21
N ASN A 25 -1.59 28.77 -62.91
CA ASN A 25 -1.97 30.14 -63.26
C ASN A 25 -3.48 30.19 -63.54
N GLU A 26 -4.20 30.84 -62.62
CA GLU A 26 -5.59 31.25 -62.76
C GLU A 26 -5.67 32.52 -63.63
N ILE A 27 -6.54 32.54 -64.63
CA ILE A 27 -6.98 33.76 -65.32
C ILE A 27 -8.50 33.65 -65.59
N TYR A 28 -9.26 34.54 -64.93
CA TYR A 28 -10.65 34.97 -65.17
C TYR A 28 -11.84 34.04 -64.81
N GLY A 29 -12.49 34.39 -63.69
CA GLY A 29 -13.84 34.98 -63.71
C GLY A 29 -15.07 34.07 -63.80
N GLY A 30 -15.82 33.95 -62.70
CA GLY A 30 -17.26 33.67 -62.73
C GLY A 30 -17.75 32.60 -61.77
N SER A 31 -18.50 33.04 -60.75
CA SER A 31 -19.39 32.26 -59.88
C SER A 31 -19.98 30.99 -60.50
N GLN A 32 -19.75 29.83 -59.86
CA GLN A 32 -20.82 28.94 -59.39
C GLN A 32 -20.24 27.78 -58.55
N ARG A 33 -20.94 27.47 -57.45
CA ARG A 33 -20.79 26.23 -56.67
C ARG A 33 -20.75 25.03 -57.59
N THR A 34 -19.70 24.22 -57.50
CA THR A 34 -19.82 22.77 -57.68
C THR A 34 -18.95 22.07 -56.66
N VAL A 35 -19.60 21.39 -55.73
CA VAL A 35 -19.11 20.16 -55.11
C VAL A 35 -18.40 19.38 -56.21
N HIS A 36 -17.09 19.17 -56.10
CA HIS A 36 -16.41 18.22 -56.98
C HIS A 36 -17.13 16.88 -56.80
N GLU A 37 -17.90 16.47 -57.80
CA GLU A 37 -18.50 15.15 -57.88
C GLU A 37 -17.40 14.12 -57.65
N THR A 38 -17.53 13.42 -56.53
CA THR A 38 -16.78 12.20 -56.24
C THR A 38 -17.14 11.17 -57.31
N LYS A 39 -16.31 11.11 -58.35
CA LYS A 39 -16.38 10.04 -59.36
C LYS A 39 -16.09 8.71 -58.67
N GLY A 40 -17.13 7.92 -58.44
CA GLY A 40 -17.10 6.63 -57.72
C GLY A 40 -16.30 5.50 -58.39
N TRP A 41 -15.47 5.79 -59.40
CA TRP A 41 -14.61 4.82 -60.07
C TRP A 41 -13.11 4.99 -59.74
N ASP A 42 -12.71 6.10 -59.09
CA ASP A 42 -11.35 6.29 -58.56
C ASP A 42 -11.22 5.62 -57.17
N VAL A 43 -11.29 4.29 -57.17
CA VAL A 43 -11.35 3.43 -55.95
C VAL A 43 -9.95 3.05 -55.43
N PHE A 44 -8.89 3.36 -56.18
CA PHE A 44 -7.52 2.99 -55.83
C PHE A 44 -6.71 4.21 -55.37
N ARG A 45 -7.16 4.81 -54.26
CA ARG A 45 -6.25 5.58 -53.42
C ARG A 45 -5.73 4.65 -52.36
N GLU A 46 -4.45 4.30 -52.46
CA GLU A 46 -3.71 3.76 -51.34
C GLU A 46 -3.65 4.88 -50.29
N PHE A 47 -4.63 4.91 -49.38
CA PHE A 47 -4.45 5.66 -48.16
C PHE A 47 -3.29 4.98 -47.44
N PRO A 48 -2.21 5.71 -47.08
CA PRO A 48 -1.18 5.11 -46.25
C PRO A 48 -1.88 4.45 -45.05
N PRO A 49 -1.53 3.20 -44.70
CA PRO A 49 -2.15 2.52 -43.58
C PRO A 49 -2.12 3.49 -42.41
N LYS A 50 -3.29 3.75 -41.81
CA LYS A 50 -3.43 4.65 -40.66
C LYS A 50 -2.31 4.27 -39.70
N GLN A 51 -1.34 5.17 -39.52
CA GLN A 51 -0.31 4.96 -38.52
C GLN A 51 -1.03 5.03 -37.19
N ASP A 52 -1.27 3.86 -36.58
CA ASP A 52 -1.63 3.81 -35.17
C ASP A 52 -0.54 4.61 -34.45
N SER A 53 -0.93 5.71 -33.80
CA SER A 53 0.01 6.53 -33.04
C SER A 53 0.77 5.61 -32.08
N GLY A 54 2.08 5.83 -31.89
CA GLY A 54 2.95 4.89 -31.18
C GLY A 54 2.47 4.53 -29.76
N SER A 55 1.61 5.36 -29.14
CA SER A 55 0.97 5.09 -27.86
C SER A 55 -0.20 4.09 -27.91
N MET A 56 -0.70 3.74 -29.09
CA MET A 56 -1.83 2.84 -29.35
C MET A 56 -1.41 1.46 -29.91
N GLU A 57 -0.11 1.24 -30.16
CA GLU A 57 0.39 -0.01 -30.73
C GLU A 57 0.07 -1.23 -29.82
N SER A 58 -0.55 -2.27 -30.39
CA SER A 58 -1.21 -3.32 -29.61
C SER A 58 -0.24 -4.24 -28.85
N GLN A 59 -0.03 -3.99 -27.57
CA GLN A 59 0.80 -4.83 -26.70
C GLN A 59 0.05 -6.04 -26.12
N LYS A 60 -0.75 -6.74 -26.93
CA LYS A 60 -1.59 -7.87 -26.45
C LYS A 60 -0.81 -8.96 -25.71
N CYS A 61 0.39 -9.27 -26.20
CA CYS A 61 1.30 -10.24 -25.56
C CYS A 61 1.78 -9.75 -24.18
N LEU A 62 2.14 -8.46 -24.07
CA LEU A 62 2.53 -7.85 -22.80
C LEU A 62 1.35 -7.84 -21.83
N GLU A 63 0.16 -7.46 -22.28
CA GLU A 63 -1.04 -7.48 -21.45
C GLU A 63 -1.35 -8.86 -20.91
N PHE A 64 -1.30 -9.89 -21.76
CA PHE A 64 -1.50 -11.28 -21.34
C PHE A 64 -0.45 -11.70 -20.31
N THR A 65 0.82 -11.42 -20.57
CA THR A 65 1.94 -11.72 -19.66
C THR A 65 1.78 -11.01 -18.32
N VAL A 66 1.38 -9.73 -18.33
CA VAL A 66 1.11 -8.95 -17.11
C VAL A 66 -0.07 -9.52 -16.34
N ARG A 67 -1.15 -9.96 -17.02
CA ARG A 67 -2.30 -10.61 -16.36
C ARG A 67 -1.89 -11.94 -15.72
N LEU A 68 -1.13 -12.77 -16.42
CA LEU A 68 -0.61 -14.04 -15.88
C LEU A 68 0.30 -13.80 -14.67
N LEU A 69 1.24 -12.84 -14.77
CA LEU A 69 2.14 -12.47 -13.68
C LEU A 69 1.37 -11.97 -12.46
N LYS A 70 0.29 -11.20 -12.66
CA LYS A 70 -0.60 -10.76 -11.56
C LYS A 70 -1.24 -11.96 -10.87
N VAL A 71 -1.85 -12.89 -11.60
CA VAL A 71 -2.49 -14.08 -11.01
C VAL A 71 -1.46 -14.92 -10.24
N LEU A 72 -0.29 -15.14 -10.83
CA LEU A 72 0.80 -15.86 -10.18
C LEU A 72 1.27 -15.16 -8.91
N ALA A 73 1.42 -13.84 -8.93
CA ALA A 73 1.79 -13.06 -7.75
C ALA A 73 0.74 -13.18 -6.63
N TYR A 74 -0.57 -13.19 -6.94
CA TYR A 74 -1.62 -13.39 -5.94
C TYR A 74 -1.47 -14.74 -5.24
N ILE A 75 -1.30 -15.82 -6.01
CA ILE A 75 -1.21 -17.20 -5.50
C ILE A 75 0.08 -17.39 -4.70
N VAL A 76 1.23 -16.98 -5.24
CA VAL A 76 2.53 -17.16 -4.58
C VAL A 76 2.56 -16.40 -3.25
N VAL A 77 2.17 -15.12 -3.25
CA VAL A 77 2.19 -14.30 -2.03
C VAL A 77 1.22 -14.87 -0.98
N PHE A 78 0.04 -15.35 -1.41
CA PHE A 78 -0.92 -15.99 -0.51
C PHE A 78 -0.32 -17.22 0.18
N VAL A 79 0.26 -18.15 -0.60
CA VAL A 79 0.83 -19.40 -0.08
C VAL A 79 1.99 -19.11 0.86
N VAL A 80 2.89 -18.19 0.47
CA VAL A 80 4.03 -17.85 1.32
C VAL A 80 3.58 -17.22 2.64
N VAL A 81 2.66 -16.25 2.64
CA VAL A 81 2.18 -15.61 3.88
C VAL A 81 1.48 -16.63 4.79
N LEU A 82 0.63 -17.50 4.25
CA LEU A 82 -0.08 -18.51 5.03
C LEU A 82 0.88 -19.55 5.62
N ALA A 83 1.71 -20.18 4.78
CA ALA A 83 2.61 -21.24 5.19
C ALA A 83 3.64 -20.73 6.20
N SER A 84 4.23 -19.56 5.95
CA SER A 84 5.22 -18.97 6.86
C SER A 84 4.61 -18.53 8.20
N GLY A 85 3.38 -18.00 8.21
CA GLY A 85 2.65 -17.69 9.44
C GLY A 85 2.36 -18.93 10.29
N VAL A 86 1.94 -20.03 9.64
CA VAL A 86 1.63 -21.31 10.31
C VAL A 86 2.88 -21.96 10.89
N ILE A 87 3.98 -22.00 10.12
CA ILE A 87 5.27 -22.54 10.58
C ILE A 87 5.82 -21.70 11.74
N ALA A 88 5.81 -20.37 11.62
CA ALA A 88 6.28 -19.48 12.68
C ALA A 88 5.48 -19.66 13.98
N LYS A 89 4.15 -19.75 13.89
CA LYS A 89 3.30 -19.95 15.08
C LYS A 89 3.49 -21.34 15.68
N GLY A 90 3.51 -22.38 14.85
CA GLY A 90 3.71 -23.77 15.30
C GLY A 90 5.05 -23.98 15.99
N THR A 91 6.13 -23.42 15.45
CA THR A 91 7.47 -23.48 16.06
C THR A 91 7.54 -22.72 17.39
N VAL A 92 6.90 -21.55 17.50
CA VAL A 92 6.82 -20.82 18.77
C VAL A 92 6.09 -21.64 19.85
N LEU A 93 4.95 -22.24 19.51
CA LEU A 93 4.20 -23.11 20.43
C LEU A 93 4.97 -24.39 20.79
N PHE A 94 5.79 -24.89 19.85
CA PHE A 94 6.69 -26.01 20.11
C PHE A 94 7.77 -25.65 21.13
N MET A 95 8.38 -24.46 21.00
CA MET A 95 9.38 -23.96 21.95
C MET A 95 8.77 -23.77 23.35
N THR A 96 7.58 -23.19 23.47
CA THR A 96 6.92 -22.99 24.78
C THR A 96 6.55 -24.29 25.45
N SER A 97 6.22 -25.32 24.67
CA SER A 97 5.86 -26.64 25.20
C SER A 97 7.02 -27.31 25.93
N GLN A 98 8.28 -26.92 25.69
CA GLN A 98 9.45 -27.51 26.36
C GLN A 98 9.86 -26.78 27.64
N LEU A 99 9.16 -25.71 28.02
CA LEU A 99 9.50 -24.90 29.20
C LEU A 99 8.92 -25.44 30.52
N LYS A 100 7.97 -26.37 30.45
CA LYS A 100 7.30 -26.92 31.63
C LYS A 100 8.31 -27.68 32.51
N LYS A 101 8.36 -27.35 33.80
CA LYS A 101 9.23 -28.02 34.77
C LYS A 101 8.79 -29.47 34.98
N ASP A 102 9.76 -30.38 35.12
CA ASP A 102 9.54 -31.83 35.30
C ASP A 102 8.62 -32.45 34.24
N LYS A 103 8.70 -31.97 32.99
CA LYS A 103 7.88 -32.48 31.89
C LYS A 103 8.23 -33.94 31.61
N ARG A 104 7.21 -34.79 31.72
CA ARG A 104 7.28 -36.23 31.42
C ARG A 104 6.58 -36.54 30.10
N LEU A 105 7.29 -37.19 29.18
CA LEU A 105 6.78 -37.57 27.86
C LEU A 105 6.97 -39.06 27.62
N SER A 106 5.99 -39.70 26.96
CA SER A 106 6.17 -41.05 26.46
C SER A 106 7.24 -41.08 25.37
N PHE A 107 8.20 -41.98 25.52
CA PHE A 107 9.29 -42.19 24.59
C PHE A 107 8.94 -43.27 23.55
N CYS A 108 9.59 -43.22 22.39
CA CYS A 108 9.39 -44.24 21.35
C CYS A 108 10.15 -45.54 21.68
N ASN A 109 9.43 -46.66 21.74
CA ASN A 109 9.96 -47.96 22.16
C ASN A 109 10.73 -48.71 21.05
N ARG A 110 10.86 -48.13 19.84
CA ARG A 110 11.36 -48.83 18.65
C ARG A 110 12.82 -49.30 18.77
N ASN A 111 13.65 -48.54 19.48
CA ASN A 111 15.09 -48.81 19.62
C ASN A 111 15.48 -49.46 20.97
N LEU A 112 14.61 -49.43 21.99
CA LEU A 112 14.89 -49.93 23.34
C LEU A 112 14.11 -51.22 23.72
N GLY A 113 13.15 -51.65 22.89
CA GLY A 113 12.43 -52.92 23.05
C GLY A 113 10.92 -52.76 22.83
N ARG A 114 10.31 -53.60 21.98
CA ARG A 114 8.90 -53.45 21.56
C ARG A 114 7.85 -53.65 22.67
N ASP A 115 8.20 -54.38 23.73
CA ASP A 115 7.25 -54.78 24.79
C ASP A 115 7.32 -53.90 26.05
N LYS A 116 8.22 -52.89 26.08
CA LYS A 116 8.46 -52.01 27.25
C LYS A 116 7.98 -50.60 26.96
N GLN A 117 7.44 -49.89 27.95
CA GLN A 117 7.09 -48.47 27.84
C GLN A 117 8.09 -47.60 28.59
N PHE A 118 8.50 -46.51 27.97
CA PHE A 118 9.52 -45.61 28.51
C PHE A 118 8.96 -44.18 28.68
N LEU A 119 9.39 -43.51 29.74
CA LEU A 119 9.08 -42.11 30.07
C LEU A 119 10.38 -41.30 30.13
N VAL A 120 10.37 -40.10 29.55
CA VAL A 120 11.50 -39.17 29.61
C VAL A 120 11.15 -37.98 30.48
N ALA A 121 12.03 -37.64 31.41
CA ALA A 121 12.03 -36.35 32.09
C ALA A 121 13.05 -35.42 31.39
N LEU A 122 12.60 -34.22 30.99
CA LEU A 122 13.47 -33.23 30.37
C LEU A 122 14.40 -32.58 31.40
N PRO A 123 15.73 -32.56 31.17
CA PRO A 123 16.68 -31.91 32.09
C PRO A 123 16.60 -30.38 32.00
N ASP A 124 17.07 -29.70 33.05
CA ASP A 124 17.11 -28.23 33.11
C ASP A 124 17.94 -27.58 32.00
N GLU A 125 18.96 -28.29 31.51
CA GLU A 125 19.83 -27.85 30.41
C GLU A 125 19.04 -27.59 29.13
N GLU A 126 18.13 -28.50 28.76
CA GLU A 126 17.24 -28.35 27.60
C GLU A 126 16.27 -27.18 27.81
N ARG A 127 15.68 -27.07 29.01
CA ARG A 127 14.75 -25.97 29.34
C ARG A 127 15.42 -24.60 29.14
N VAL A 128 16.65 -24.43 29.60
CA VAL A 128 17.42 -23.20 29.40
C VAL A 128 17.73 -22.95 27.91
N ALA A 129 18.05 -23.97 27.12
CA ALA A 129 18.26 -23.82 25.68
C ALA A 129 17.01 -23.28 24.94
N TRP A 130 15.82 -23.78 25.30
CA TRP A 130 14.55 -23.28 24.74
C TRP A 130 14.20 -21.86 25.22
N MET A 131 14.56 -21.48 26.45
CA MET A 131 14.43 -20.08 26.91
C MET A 131 15.29 -19.12 26.08
N TRP A 132 16.54 -19.51 25.78
CA TRP A 132 17.42 -18.74 24.90
C TRP A 132 16.90 -18.66 23.46
N ALA A 133 16.30 -19.73 22.95
CA ALA A 133 15.65 -19.71 21.63
C ALA A 133 14.49 -18.69 21.58
N LEU A 134 13.62 -18.67 22.59
CA LEU A 134 12.53 -17.68 22.66
C LEU A 134 13.03 -16.24 22.82
N LEU A 135 14.07 -16.03 23.62
CA LEU A 135 14.74 -14.73 23.73
C LEU A 135 15.29 -14.27 22.37
N ALA A 136 15.96 -15.14 21.62
CA ALA A 136 16.48 -14.82 20.30
C ALA A 136 15.36 -14.52 19.29
N ALA A 137 14.28 -15.31 19.28
CA ALA A 137 13.10 -15.08 18.44
C ALA A 137 12.43 -13.72 18.72
N PHE A 138 12.43 -13.26 19.97
CA PHE A 138 11.96 -11.92 20.37
C PHE A 138 12.96 -10.82 20.00
N ALA A 139 14.26 -11.04 20.21
CA ALA A 139 15.29 -10.02 20.06
C ALA A 139 15.62 -9.67 18.60
N ILE A 140 15.56 -10.63 17.67
CA ILE A 140 15.96 -10.40 16.26
C ILE A 140 15.17 -9.27 15.57
N PRO A 141 13.82 -9.21 15.65
CA PRO A 141 13.07 -8.08 15.10
C PRO A 141 13.37 -6.74 15.78
N GLU A 142 13.66 -6.74 17.08
CA GLU A 142 14.05 -5.55 17.83
C GLU A 142 15.44 -5.03 17.44
N ILE A 143 16.40 -5.93 17.20
CA ILE A 143 17.71 -5.59 16.63
C ILE A 143 17.52 -5.00 15.22
N GLY A 144 16.64 -5.58 14.40
CA GLY A 144 16.30 -5.01 13.09
C GLY A 144 15.69 -3.61 13.18
N THR A 145 14.87 -3.36 14.20
CA THR A 145 14.31 -2.04 14.49
C THR A 145 15.38 -1.04 14.93
N LEU A 146 16.33 -1.48 15.77
CA LEU A 146 17.48 -0.69 16.20
C LEU A 146 18.33 -0.28 15.00
N ILE A 147 18.76 -1.23 14.16
CA ILE A 147 19.59 -0.95 12.97
C ILE A 147 18.90 0.06 12.06
N ARG A 148 17.59 -0.12 11.80
CA ARG A 148 16.83 0.80 10.94
C ARG A 148 16.70 2.19 11.55
N SER A 149 16.42 2.28 12.85
CA SER A 149 16.26 3.52 13.59
C SER A 149 17.58 4.29 13.68
N VAL A 150 18.69 3.60 13.94
CA VAL A 150 20.04 4.16 13.93
C VAL A 150 20.37 4.73 12.56
N ARG A 151 20.19 3.95 11.48
CA ARG A 151 20.43 4.40 10.10
C ARG A 151 19.63 5.65 9.76
N ILE A 152 18.34 5.69 10.06
CA ILE A 152 17.50 6.84 9.72
C ILE A 152 17.94 8.09 10.47
N CYS A 153 18.25 7.98 11.76
CA CYS A 153 18.69 9.11 12.55
C CYS A 153 20.12 9.60 12.20
N PHE A 154 20.95 8.78 11.54
CA PHE A 154 22.25 9.22 11.01
C PHE A 154 22.14 9.88 9.62
N PHE A 155 21.30 9.36 8.74
CA PHE A 155 21.20 9.81 7.33
C PHE A 155 20.02 10.74 7.03
N LYS A 156 19.05 10.90 7.95
CA LYS A 156 17.88 11.79 7.80
C LYS A 156 17.71 12.67 9.05
N SER A 157 17.18 13.88 8.84
CA SER A 157 16.78 14.77 9.94
C SER A 157 15.58 14.17 10.68
N SER A 158 15.77 13.77 11.94
CA SER A 158 14.73 13.26 12.84
C SER A 158 14.52 14.23 14.00
N LYS A 159 13.26 14.53 14.31
CA LYS A 159 12.92 15.37 15.47
C LYS A 159 13.12 14.60 16.78
N ARG A 160 13.52 15.32 17.83
CA ARG A 160 13.64 14.77 19.19
C ARG A 160 12.26 14.73 19.87
N PRO A 161 11.90 13.65 20.58
CA PRO A 161 10.66 13.57 21.34
C PRO A 161 10.71 14.46 22.58
N THR A 162 9.54 14.91 23.04
CA THR A 162 9.41 15.51 24.38
C THR A 162 9.52 14.43 25.46
N SER A 163 9.91 14.81 26.67
CA SER A 163 10.05 13.84 27.78
C SER A 163 8.73 13.10 28.07
N ALA A 164 7.59 13.79 27.98
CA ALA A 164 6.28 13.16 28.16
C ALA A 164 5.96 12.14 27.05
N GLN A 165 6.26 12.46 25.78
CA GLN A 165 6.10 11.54 24.66
C GLN A 165 6.93 10.27 24.86
N PHE A 166 8.19 10.44 25.29
CA PHE A 166 9.09 9.32 25.54
C PHE A 166 8.60 8.43 26.70
N ILE A 167 8.15 9.02 27.81
CA ILE A 167 7.64 8.29 28.98
C ILE A 167 6.42 7.44 28.64
N VAL A 168 5.48 7.97 27.85
CA VAL A 168 4.28 7.22 27.45
C VAL A 168 4.64 5.97 26.65
N VAL A 169 5.53 6.11 25.66
CA VAL A 169 6.00 4.97 24.85
C VAL A 169 6.81 4.00 25.71
N PHE A 170 7.68 4.50 26.59
CA PHE A 170 8.47 3.69 27.50
C PHE A 170 7.62 2.81 28.40
N ILE A 171 6.58 3.37 29.03
CA ILE A 171 5.64 2.62 29.89
C ILE A 171 4.86 1.59 29.07
N ALA A 172 4.29 2.00 27.93
CA ALA A 172 3.49 1.10 27.09
C ALA A 172 4.30 -0.10 26.59
N GLU A 173 5.52 0.12 26.10
CA GLU A 173 6.41 -0.93 25.59
C GLU A 173 6.97 -1.83 26.71
N SER A 174 7.18 -1.27 27.91
CA SER A 174 7.57 -2.06 29.09
C SER A 174 6.44 -2.99 29.54
N LEU A 175 5.20 -2.48 29.62
CA LEU A 175 4.02 -3.29 29.94
C LEU A 175 3.80 -4.38 28.89
N HIS A 176 3.91 -4.05 27.60
CA HIS A 176 3.86 -5.05 26.53
C HIS A 176 4.90 -6.16 26.72
N THR A 177 6.14 -5.82 27.07
CA THR A 177 7.21 -6.79 27.29
C THR A 177 6.94 -7.69 28.50
N ILE A 178 6.38 -7.15 29.59
CA ILE A 178 5.92 -7.95 30.75
C ILE A 178 4.82 -8.93 30.33
N GLY A 179 3.82 -8.45 29.59
CA GLY A 179 2.73 -9.29 29.11
C GLY A 179 3.22 -10.44 28.24
N MET A 180 4.17 -10.17 27.34
CA MET A 180 4.84 -11.20 26.54
C MET A 180 5.56 -12.22 27.42
N ALA A 181 6.38 -11.77 28.37
CA ALA A 181 7.11 -12.69 29.24
C ALA A 181 6.17 -13.58 30.07
N LEU A 182 5.09 -13.02 30.64
CA LEU A 182 4.08 -13.78 31.38
C LEU A 182 3.38 -14.82 30.50
N LEU A 183 3.00 -14.46 29.28
CA LEU A 183 2.35 -15.38 28.35
C LEU A 183 3.27 -16.55 27.99
N PHE A 184 4.51 -16.28 27.59
CA PHE A 184 5.41 -17.29 27.03
C PHE A 184 6.10 -18.16 28.08
N PHE A 185 6.44 -17.62 29.26
CA PHE A 185 7.18 -18.37 30.29
C PHE A 185 6.33 -18.89 31.45
N LYS A 186 5.11 -18.37 31.67
CA LYS A 186 4.24 -18.82 32.79
C LYS A 186 2.91 -19.43 32.34
N ILE A 187 2.26 -18.84 31.34
CA ILE A 187 0.90 -19.27 30.94
C ILE A 187 0.95 -20.40 29.92
N LEU A 188 1.65 -20.23 28.80
CA LEU A 188 1.70 -21.20 27.71
C LEU A 188 2.33 -22.57 28.10
N PRO A 189 3.37 -22.64 28.97
CA PRO A 189 3.93 -23.93 29.38
C PRO A 189 2.96 -24.78 30.23
N GLU A 190 2.00 -24.14 30.90
CA GLU A 190 1.00 -24.79 31.77
C GLU A 190 -0.30 -25.18 31.06
N LEU A 191 -0.47 -24.73 29.80
CA LEU A 191 -1.64 -24.97 28.97
C LEU A 191 -1.34 -25.97 27.85
N ASP A 192 -2.38 -26.71 27.44
CA ASP A 192 -2.30 -27.56 26.24
C ASP A 192 -1.99 -26.70 25.00
N VAL A 193 -1.23 -27.25 24.05
CA VAL A 193 -0.80 -26.50 22.85
C VAL A 193 -1.98 -25.94 22.04
N VAL A 194 -3.11 -26.67 22.01
CA VAL A 194 -4.32 -26.26 21.29
C VAL A 194 -4.97 -25.05 21.98
N LYS A 195 -5.13 -25.09 23.30
CA LYS A 195 -5.65 -23.96 24.08
C LYS A 195 -4.69 -22.76 24.02
N GLY A 196 -3.38 -23.02 24.06
CA GLY A 196 -2.33 -22.03 23.86
C GLY A 196 -2.35 -21.36 22.49
N ALA A 197 -2.75 -22.06 21.43
CA ALA A 197 -3.00 -21.44 20.13
C ALA A 197 -4.29 -20.59 20.15
N MET A 198 -5.38 -21.11 20.74
CA MET A 198 -6.68 -20.46 20.79
C MET A 198 -6.67 -19.14 21.59
N ILE A 199 -5.96 -19.07 22.72
CA ILE A 199 -5.88 -17.86 23.55
C ILE A 199 -5.23 -16.69 22.82
N THR A 200 -4.36 -16.95 21.82
CA THR A 200 -3.73 -15.87 21.06
C THR A 200 -4.73 -15.03 20.24
N ASN A 201 -5.94 -15.55 19.98
CA ASN A 201 -7.04 -14.78 19.38
C ASN A 201 -7.62 -13.69 20.29
N CYS A 202 -7.39 -13.79 21.60
CA CYS A 202 -8.00 -12.90 22.58
C CYS A 202 -7.10 -11.70 22.95
N LEU A 203 -5.90 -11.58 22.35
CA LEU A 203 -4.88 -10.61 22.74
C LEU A 203 -5.15 -9.16 22.27
N CYS A 204 -6.37 -8.83 21.84
CA CYS A 204 -6.72 -7.54 21.25
C CYS A 204 -7.78 -6.72 22.02
N ILE A 205 -7.85 -6.92 23.34
CA ILE A 205 -8.81 -6.23 24.22
C ILE A 205 -8.67 -4.68 24.24
N ILE A 206 -7.47 -4.12 24.42
CA ILE A 206 -7.26 -2.67 24.39
C ILE A 206 -7.60 -2.07 23.00
N PRO A 207 -7.14 -2.66 21.88
CA PRO A 207 -7.61 -2.31 20.54
C PRO A 207 -9.13 -2.30 20.40
N ALA A 208 -9.84 -3.30 20.93
CA ALA A 208 -11.30 -3.39 20.88
C ALA A 208 -11.97 -2.21 21.60
N ILE A 209 -11.51 -1.90 22.82
CA ILE A 209 -12.01 -0.79 23.63
C ILE A 209 -11.72 0.55 22.94
N LEU A 210 -10.47 0.78 22.51
CA LEU A 210 -10.09 2.02 21.85
C LEU A 210 -10.80 2.20 20.50
N GLY A 211 -11.02 1.12 19.75
CA GLY A 211 -11.80 1.12 18.51
C GLY A 211 -13.23 1.62 18.71
N LEU A 212 -13.90 1.15 19.77
CA LEU A 212 -15.23 1.61 20.18
C LEU A 212 -15.22 3.09 20.58
N LEU A 213 -14.29 3.49 21.46
CA LEU A 213 -14.17 4.85 21.98
C LEU A 213 -13.74 5.87 20.92
N SER A 214 -13.09 5.41 19.86
CA SER A 214 -12.64 6.25 18.75
C SER A 214 -13.72 6.49 17.69
N ARG A 215 -14.91 5.86 17.77
CA ARG A 215 -15.96 6.05 16.77
C ARG A 215 -16.52 7.46 16.77
N SER A 216 -16.65 8.04 15.58
CA SER A 216 -17.15 9.40 15.39
C SER A 216 -18.65 9.42 15.08
N SER A 217 -19.32 10.56 15.29
CA SER A 217 -20.72 10.76 14.87
C SER A 217 -20.90 10.78 13.35
N ARG A 218 -19.82 10.86 12.58
CA ARG A 218 -19.81 10.94 11.11
C ARG A 218 -19.75 9.55 10.44
N ASP A 219 -19.63 8.49 11.22
CA ASP A 219 -19.52 7.11 10.71
C ASP A 219 -20.89 6.59 10.23
N SER A 220 -20.93 6.01 9.03
CA SER A 220 -22.12 5.31 8.53
C SER A 220 -22.45 4.09 9.41
N LYS A 221 -23.75 3.85 9.66
CA LYS A 221 -24.26 2.73 10.47
C LYS A 221 -23.61 2.62 11.85
N ARG A 222 -23.31 3.76 12.50
CA ARG A 222 -22.64 3.81 13.81
C ARG A 222 -23.26 2.88 14.86
N PHE A 223 -24.59 2.87 14.98
CA PHE A 223 -25.30 2.06 15.98
C PHE A 223 -24.98 0.56 15.85
N VAL A 224 -25.06 0.02 14.63
CA VAL A 224 -24.71 -1.40 14.36
C VAL A 224 -23.25 -1.66 14.70
N LYS A 225 -22.35 -0.77 14.28
CA LYS A 225 -20.92 -0.96 14.52
C LYS A 225 -20.57 -0.91 16.02
N VAL A 226 -21.26 -0.09 16.82
CA VAL A 226 -21.12 -0.04 18.28
C VAL A 226 -21.58 -1.34 18.93
N ILE A 227 -22.70 -1.92 18.49
CA ILE A 227 -23.19 -3.21 19.00
C ILE A 227 -22.17 -4.31 18.74
N VAL A 228 -21.64 -4.38 17.51
CA VAL A 228 -20.66 -5.41 17.14
C VAL A 228 -19.34 -5.22 17.90
N ASP A 229 -18.89 -3.98 18.12
CA ASP A 229 -17.72 -3.70 18.96
C ASP A 229 -17.94 -4.18 20.41
N MET A 230 -19.11 -3.91 20.99
CA MET A 230 -19.45 -4.39 22.34
C MET A 230 -19.44 -5.91 22.42
N ALA A 231 -20.03 -6.59 21.42
CA ALA A 231 -19.99 -8.05 21.33
C ALA A 231 -18.56 -8.58 21.19
N ALA A 232 -17.71 -7.92 20.41
CA ALA A 232 -16.31 -8.28 20.25
C ALA A 232 -15.52 -8.13 21.56
N ILE A 233 -15.76 -7.06 22.35
CA ILE A 233 -15.14 -6.87 23.67
C ILE A 233 -15.55 -8.00 24.62
N VAL A 234 -16.85 -8.33 24.69
CA VAL A 234 -17.35 -9.42 25.54
C VAL A 234 -16.70 -10.75 25.15
N ALA A 235 -16.63 -11.06 23.85
CA ALA A 235 -15.98 -12.26 23.35
C ALA A 235 -14.49 -12.31 23.75
N GLN A 236 -13.74 -11.22 23.62
CA GLN A 236 -12.33 -11.15 24.03
C GLN A 236 -12.15 -11.39 25.54
N VAL A 237 -13.00 -10.79 26.39
CA VAL A 237 -12.96 -10.97 27.85
C VAL A 237 -13.23 -12.42 28.24
N THR A 238 -14.16 -13.09 27.56
CA THR A 238 -14.48 -14.50 27.88
C THR A 238 -13.27 -15.43 27.71
N GLY A 239 -12.36 -15.15 26.76
CA GLY A 239 -11.20 -15.99 26.48
C GLY A 239 -10.22 -16.13 27.63
N PHE A 240 -10.12 -15.12 28.51
CA PHE A 240 -9.18 -15.14 29.64
C PHE A 240 -9.83 -15.53 30.96
N ILE A 241 -11.16 -15.62 31.02
CA ILE A 241 -11.90 -15.97 32.25
C ILE A 241 -12.33 -17.44 32.21
N VAL A 242 -12.72 -17.96 31.04
CA VAL A 242 -13.26 -19.32 30.90
C VAL A 242 -12.23 -20.39 31.29
N TRP A 243 -10.99 -20.29 30.80
CA TRP A 243 -9.97 -21.33 31.06
C TRP A 243 -9.48 -21.40 32.51
N PRO A 244 -9.18 -20.29 33.19
CA PRO A 244 -8.84 -20.33 34.62
C PRO A 244 -9.95 -20.95 35.49
N LEU A 245 -11.22 -20.71 35.13
CA LEU A 245 -12.36 -21.30 35.84
C LEU A 245 -12.50 -22.81 35.61
N LEU A 246 -12.11 -23.30 34.44
CA LEU A 246 -12.24 -24.72 34.08
C LEU A 246 -11.10 -25.60 34.61
N GLU A 247 -9.85 -25.11 34.58
CA GLU A 247 -8.68 -25.91 34.97
C GLU A 247 -8.30 -25.77 36.46
N ASN A 248 -8.88 -24.81 37.18
CA ASN A 248 -8.65 -24.55 38.61
C ASN A 248 -7.16 -24.43 39.02
N LYS A 249 -6.29 -24.02 38.08
CA LYS A 249 -4.87 -23.73 38.33
C LYS A 249 -4.68 -22.24 38.64
N PRO A 250 -4.01 -21.87 39.76
CA PRO A 250 -3.86 -20.47 40.16
C PRO A 250 -3.02 -19.66 39.17
N VAL A 251 -2.05 -20.28 38.49
CA VAL A 251 -1.15 -19.63 37.51
C VAL A 251 -1.93 -19.05 36.33
N LEU A 252 -3.05 -19.67 35.94
CA LEU A 252 -3.86 -19.22 34.81
C LEU A 252 -4.59 -17.89 35.08
N TRP A 253 -4.75 -17.46 36.34
CA TRP A 253 -5.30 -16.13 36.67
C TRP A 253 -4.38 -14.97 36.26
N LEU A 254 -3.14 -15.25 35.82
CA LEU A 254 -2.28 -14.27 35.17
C LEU A 254 -2.70 -13.95 33.73
N MET A 255 -3.59 -14.75 33.12
CA MET A 255 -4.06 -14.56 31.73
C MET A 255 -4.66 -13.18 31.45
N PRO A 256 -5.61 -12.64 32.25
CA PRO A 256 -6.16 -11.31 32.02
C PRO A 256 -5.10 -10.21 32.09
N VAL A 257 -4.15 -10.33 33.02
CA VAL A 257 -3.05 -9.36 33.20
C VAL A 257 -2.13 -9.40 31.98
N ALA A 258 -1.70 -10.58 31.55
CA ALA A 258 -0.85 -10.75 30.38
C ALA A 258 -1.52 -10.22 29.11
N ALA A 259 -2.81 -10.52 28.91
CA ALA A 259 -3.59 -10.06 27.77
C ALA A 259 -3.72 -8.55 27.69
N LEU A 260 -4.07 -7.89 28.81
CA LEU A 260 -4.14 -6.43 28.89
C LEU A 260 -2.80 -5.81 28.54
N CYS A 261 -1.72 -6.31 29.15
CA CYS A 261 -0.35 -5.85 28.91
C CYS A 261 0.07 -6.02 27.44
N ILE A 262 -0.15 -7.17 26.81
CA ILE A 262 0.17 -7.39 25.38
C ILE A 262 -0.65 -6.46 24.49
N SER A 263 -1.94 -6.32 24.77
CA SER A 263 -2.83 -5.51 23.94
C SER A 263 -2.49 -4.02 23.97
N LEU A 264 -1.86 -3.53 25.05
CA LEU A 264 -1.34 -2.16 25.12
C LEU A 264 -0.32 -1.89 24.02
N GLY A 265 0.49 -2.85 23.57
CA GLY A 265 1.47 -2.63 22.49
C GLY A 265 0.88 -2.11 21.18
N TRP A 266 -0.44 -2.28 20.97
CA TRP A 266 -1.15 -1.91 19.75
C TRP A 266 -2.02 -0.65 19.88
N TRP A 267 -1.96 0.06 21.01
CA TRP A 267 -2.85 1.17 21.33
C TRP A 267 -2.83 2.29 20.27
N GLU A 268 -1.66 2.63 19.74
CA GLU A 268 -1.45 3.76 18.81
C GLU A 268 -2.33 3.65 17.56
N ASN A 269 -2.61 2.42 17.10
CA ASN A 269 -3.33 2.21 15.85
C ASN A 269 -4.84 2.54 15.98
N TYR A 270 -5.42 2.37 17.17
CA TYR A 270 -6.87 2.43 17.41
C TYR A 270 -7.38 3.77 17.94
N VAL A 271 -6.49 4.77 18.03
CA VAL A 271 -6.82 6.11 18.50
C VAL A 271 -6.89 7.12 17.34
N THR A 272 -7.90 8.00 17.38
CA THR A 272 -8.14 9.04 16.36
C THR A 272 -8.45 10.40 16.97
N ARG A 273 -7.93 11.47 16.36
CA ARG A 273 -8.20 12.88 16.75
C ARG A 273 -9.65 13.33 16.56
N GLN A 274 -10.43 12.57 15.78
CA GLN A 274 -11.84 12.84 15.48
C GLN A 274 -12.80 12.25 16.54
N SER A 275 -12.27 11.57 17.57
CA SER A 275 -13.10 11.02 18.65
C SER A 275 -13.80 12.14 19.43
N PRO A 276 -15.07 11.93 19.85
CA PRO A 276 -15.78 12.86 20.72
C PRO A 276 -15.22 12.91 22.15
N ILE A 277 -14.42 11.91 22.55
CA ILE A 277 -13.89 11.78 23.92
C ILE A 277 -12.58 12.54 24.04
N GLY A 278 -12.49 13.47 25.01
CA GLY A 278 -11.32 14.34 25.21
C GLY A 278 -9.99 13.60 25.41
N ILE A 279 -9.99 12.52 26.20
CA ILE A 279 -8.79 11.70 26.46
C ILE A 279 -8.30 11.03 25.17
N ILE A 280 -9.20 10.40 24.41
CA ILE A 280 -8.87 9.73 23.13
C ILE A 280 -8.39 10.75 22.09
N LYS A 281 -8.99 11.94 22.07
CA LYS A 281 -8.54 13.04 21.21
C LYS A 281 -7.11 13.50 21.55
N SER A 282 -6.76 13.57 22.84
CA SER A 282 -5.40 13.88 23.30
C SER A 282 -4.40 12.80 22.86
N LEU A 283 -4.73 11.52 23.08
CA LEU A 283 -3.93 10.39 22.60
C LEU A 283 -3.79 10.38 21.06
N GLY A 284 -4.81 10.82 20.32
CA GLY A 284 -4.77 10.94 18.88
C GLY A 284 -3.81 12.02 18.40
N ARG A 285 -3.70 13.12 19.14
CA ARG A 285 -2.70 14.17 18.90
C ARG A 285 -1.29 13.65 19.20
N LEU A 286 -1.13 12.94 20.31
CA LEU A 286 0.13 12.31 20.70
C LEU A 286 0.63 11.33 19.61
N LYS A 287 -0.26 10.50 19.05
CA LYS A 287 0.02 9.59 17.92
C LYS A 287 0.59 10.32 16.71
N GLU A 288 -0.01 11.44 16.29
CA GLU A 288 0.45 12.25 15.15
C GLU A 288 1.88 12.77 15.39
N GLU A 289 2.18 13.22 16.60
CA GLU A 289 3.50 13.71 16.99
C GLU A 289 4.54 12.57 17.09
N LEU A 290 4.16 11.42 17.64
CA LEU A 290 5.00 10.23 17.76
C LEU A 290 5.45 9.70 16.40
N ALA A 291 4.62 9.82 15.36
CA ALA A 291 4.99 9.40 14.00
C ALA A 291 6.26 10.13 13.49
N LEU A 292 6.51 11.37 13.93
CA LEU A 292 7.67 12.17 13.54
C LEU A 292 8.93 11.87 14.37
N THR A 293 8.76 11.38 15.61
CA THR A 293 9.86 11.15 16.58
C THR A 293 10.18 9.67 16.78
N ARG A 294 9.39 8.76 16.19
CA ARG A 294 9.46 7.30 16.37
C ARG A 294 10.87 6.73 16.27
N TYR A 295 11.60 7.02 15.19
CA TYR A 295 12.94 6.44 14.99
C TYR A 295 13.96 6.92 16.04
N TYR A 296 13.78 8.11 16.60
CA TYR A 296 14.63 8.56 17.70
C TYR A 296 14.30 7.78 18.98
N THR A 297 13.02 7.61 19.29
CA THR A 297 12.54 6.86 20.46
C THR A 297 12.92 5.38 20.41
N TYR A 298 12.70 4.71 19.27
CA TYR A 298 12.95 3.27 19.11
C TYR A 298 14.43 2.89 19.09
N ARG A 299 15.35 3.84 18.91
CA ARG A 299 16.78 3.58 19.15
C ARG A 299 17.05 3.16 20.60
N PHE A 300 16.35 3.77 21.57
CA PHE A 300 16.51 3.45 22.99
C PHE A 300 15.54 2.33 23.41
N ILE A 301 14.29 2.40 22.96
CA ILE A 301 13.25 1.42 23.34
C ILE A 301 13.59 0.01 22.87
N SER A 302 14.11 -0.20 21.66
CA SER A 302 14.45 -1.55 21.20
C SER A 302 15.55 -2.22 22.05
N VAL A 303 16.55 -1.46 22.51
CA VAL A 303 17.57 -1.97 23.45
C VAL A 303 16.95 -2.26 24.82
N TRP A 304 16.13 -1.33 25.31
CA TRP A 304 15.41 -1.49 26.58
C TRP A 304 14.54 -2.74 26.60
N LYS A 305 13.76 -2.99 25.54
CA LYS A 305 12.88 -4.17 25.46
C LYS A 305 13.65 -5.48 25.54
N ILE A 306 14.81 -5.60 24.87
CA ILE A 306 15.64 -6.80 24.94
C ILE A 306 16.16 -7.00 26.36
N LEU A 307 16.73 -5.96 26.97
CA LEU A 307 17.25 -6.03 28.34
C LEU A 307 16.14 -6.35 29.35
N PHE A 308 14.98 -5.71 29.20
CA PHE A 308 13.86 -5.89 30.09
C PHE A 308 13.22 -7.27 29.95
N PHE A 309 13.17 -7.84 28.74
CA PHE A 309 12.73 -9.21 28.52
C PHE A 309 13.66 -10.22 29.22
N ILE A 310 14.99 -10.00 29.19
CA ILE A 310 15.95 -10.81 29.96
C ILE A 310 15.67 -10.71 31.46
N ILE A 311 15.43 -9.50 31.99
CA ILE A 311 15.07 -9.31 33.40
C ILE A 311 13.79 -10.09 33.75
N CYS A 312 12.77 -10.06 32.87
CA CYS A 312 11.55 -10.84 33.08
C CYS A 312 11.79 -12.35 33.07
N ILE A 313 12.70 -12.87 32.24
CA ILE A 313 13.08 -14.29 32.23
C ILE A 313 13.74 -14.68 33.56
N LEU A 314 14.71 -13.88 34.02
CA LEU A 314 15.40 -14.11 35.30
C LEU A 314 14.42 -14.08 36.48
N PHE A 315 13.48 -13.14 36.45
CA PHE A 315 12.41 -13.07 37.45
C PHE A 315 11.46 -14.28 37.38
N ALA A 316 11.14 -14.77 36.17
CA ALA A 316 10.32 -15.96 36.00
C ALA A 316 10.99 -17.22 36.60
N LEU A 317 12.29 -17.41 36.38
CA LEU A 317 13.08 -18.48 36.98
C LEU A 317 13.11 -18.39 38.51
N TRP A 318 13.35 -17.19 39.04
CA TRP A 318 13.35 -16.95 40.49
C TRP A 318 12.00 -17.29 41.13
N MET A 319 10.89 -16.93 40.47
CA MET A 319 9.53 -17.26 40.92
C MET A 319 9.22 -18.78 40.88
N GLU A 320 9.95 -19.55 40.08
CA GLU A 320 9.87 -21.03 40.01
C GLU A 320 10.73 -21.74 41.06
N GLY A 321 11.50 -20.98 41.85
CA GLY A 321 12.42 -21.50 42.87
C GLY A 321 13.80 -21.88 42.34
N ASP A 322 14.11 -21.56 41.08
CA ASP A 322 15.41 -21.84 40.47
C ASP A 322 16.39 -20.66 40.66
N GLU A 323 17.69 -20.93 40.68
CA GLU A 323 18.70 -19.87 40.77
C GLU A 323 18.81 -19.10 39.44
N PRO A 324 18.67 -17.76 39.42
CA PRO A 324 18.77 -16.98 38.18
C PRO A 324 20.11 -17.14 37.44
N ALA A 325 21.17 -17.54 38.15
CA ALA A 325 22.48 -17.80 37.56
C ALA A 325 22.46 -19.01 36.59
N MET A 326 21.55 -19.97 36.77
CA MET A 326 21.40 -21.15 35.90
C MET A 326 21.15 -20.76 34.44
N PHE A 327 20.44 -19.66 34.20
CA PHE A 327 20.16 -19.16 32.86
C PHE A 327 21.44 -18.89 32.04
N PHE A 328 22.50 -18.41 32.69
CA PHE A 328 23.79 -18.13 32.06
C PHE A 328 24.77 -19.31 32.18
N GLN A 329 24.74 -20.04 33.30
CA GLN A 329 25.66 -21.16 33.53
C GLN A 329 25.37 -22.36 32.61
N LEU A 330 24.09 -22.70 32.42
CA LEU A 330 23.68 -23.86 31.61
C LEU A 330 23.63 -23.56 30.10
N PHE A 331 24.04 -22.36 29.66
CA PHE A 331 24.05 -22.00 28.24
C PHE A 331 24.92 -22.96 27.41
N ASN A 332 26.17 -23.20 27.83
CA ASN A 332 27.07 -24.09 27.10
C ASN A 332 26.65 -25.56 27.19
N ALA A 333 26.03 -25.97 28.30
CA ALA A 333 25.54 -27.33 28.49
C ALA A 333 24.31 -27.62 27.61
N GLY A 334 23.33 -26.70 27.60
CA GLY A 334 22.10 -26.87 26.81
C GLY A 334 22.32 -26.88 25.30
N PHE A 335 23.29 -26.12 24.78
CA PHE A 335 23.68 -26.17 23.35
C PHE A 335 24.81 -27.17 23.07
N GLY A 336 25.35 -27.84 24.09
CA GLY A 336 26.43 -28.81 24.01
C GLY A 336 25.94 -30.26 24.07
N PRO A 337 26.83 -31.24 23.85
CA PRO A 337 26.49 -32.66 24.00
C PRO A 337 26.21 -33.00 25.47
N HIS A 338 25.00 -33.46 25.76
CA HIS A 338 24.58 -33.97 27.07
C HIS A 338 23.67 -35.19 26.90
N ASN A 339 23.43 -35.93 27.98
CA ASN A 339 22.63 -37.15 27.97
C ASN A 339 21.26 -36.90 28.62
N ILE A 340 20.25 -37.63 28.16
CA ILE A 340 18.87 -37.59 28.65
C ILE A 340 18.55 -38.93 29.28
N VAL A 341 18.02 -38.91 30.49
CA VAL A 341 17.65 -40.11 31.25
C VAL A 341 16.25 -40.54 30.84
N VAL A 342 16.13 -41.78 30.36
CA VAL A 342 14.87 -42.43 29.98
C VAL A 342 14.57 -43.53 30.99
N GLU A 343 13.42 -43.47 31.64
CA GLU A 343 13.01 -44.43 32.69
C GLU A 343 12.00 -45.43 32.15
N GLU A 344 12.17 -46.72 32.46
CA GLU A 344 11.19 -47.77 32.12
C GLU A 344 10.02 -47.79 33.10
N VAL A 345 8.79 -47.95 32.56
CA VAL A 345 7.57 -48.02 33.37
C VAL A 345 6.82 -49.32 33.11
N GLN A 346 6.49 -50.05 34.18
CA GLN A 346 5.63 -51.23 34.15
C GLN A 346 4.21 -50.88 34.62
N ILE A 347 3.21 -51.17 33.78
CA ILE A 347 1.80 -51.05 34.14
C ILE A 347 1.37 -52.34 34.85
N GLN A 348 1.08 -52.28 36.16
CA GLN A 348 0.54 -53.43 36.90
C GLN A 348 -0.95 -53.59 36.58
N LEU A 349 -1.31 -54.67 35.87
CA LEU A 349 -2.69 -54.95 35.45
C LEU A 349 -3.51 -55.50 36.64
N GLY A 350 -4.13 -54.60 37.41
CA GLY A 350 -5.05 -54.94 38.51
C GLY A 350 -6.42 -54.26 38.35
N GLY A 351 -7.36 -54.93 37.69
CA GLY A 351 -8.79 -54.55 37.67
C GLY A 351 -9.29 -53.89 36.37
N THR A 352 -10.56 -54.15 36.04
CA THR A 352 -11.26 -53.86 34.77
C THR A 352 -11.58 -52.38 34.51
N ILE A 353 -10.68 -51.46 34.82
CA ILE A 353 -10.82 -50.03 34.51
C ILE A 353 -9.49 -49.57 33.91
N ILE A 354 -9.55 -48.96 32.71
CA ILE A 354 -8.39 -48.35 32.04
C ILE A 354 -7.78 -47.32 33.00
N PRO A 355 -6.56 -47.52 33.53
CA PRO A 355 -6.03 -46.61 34.54
C PRO A 355 -5.46 -45.36 33.88
N ASP A 356 -5.70 -44.22 34.54
CA ASP A 356 -5.05 -42.94 34.28
C ASP A 356 -3.54 -43.06 34.57
N LEU A 357 -2.71 -42.38 33.77
CA LEU A 357 -1.23 -42.46 33.79
C LEU A 357 -0.60 -42.08 35.15
N ALA A 358 -1.40 -41.49 36.04
CA ALA A 358 -0.99 -41.09 37.39
C ALA A 358 -0.65 -42.25 38.35
N ASN A 359 -1.04 -43.50 38.02
CA ASN A 359 -0.87 -44.67 38.90
C ASN A 359 0.19 -45.69 38.42
N ALA A 360 1.14 -45.27 37.57
CA ALA A 360 2.20 -46.16 37.12
C ALA A 360 3.38 -46.18 38.12
N THR A 361 3.72 -47.36 38.64
CA THR A 361 4.88 -47.56 39.52
C THR A 361 6.17 -47.64 38.70
N LEU A 362 7.13 -46.76 39.03
CA LEU A 362 8.46 -46.68 38.41
C LEU A 362 9.34 -47.86 38.86
N THR A 363 9.83 -48.67 37.93
CA THR A 363 10.88 -49.67 38.17
C THR A 363 12.21 -49.15 37.62
N GLY A 364 13.28 -49.29 38.40
CA GLY A 364 14.50 -48.47 38.34
C GLY A 364 15.55 -48.76 37.25
N ASP A 365 15.16 -49.23 36.07
CA ASP A 365 16.10 -49.31 34.93
C ASP A 365 16.02 -48.01 34.12
N SER A 366 17.09 -47.21 34.18
CA SER A 366 17.26 -45.98 33.42
C SER A 366 18.25 -46.16 32.28
N VAL A 367 17.93 -45.63 31.10
CA VAL A 367 18.79 -45.66 29.91
C VAL A 367 19.14 -44.23 29.52
N GLU A 368 20.43 -43.97 29.36
CA GLU A 368 20.92 -42.68 28.88
C GLU A 368 20.90 -42.64 27.35
N VAL A 369 20.20 -41.66 26.80
CA VAL A 369 20.14 -41.38 25.36
C VAL A 369 20.82 -40.03 25.08
N ALA A 370 21.67 -39.95 24.07
CA ALA A 370 22.34 -38.71 23.70
C ALA A 370 21.33 -37.64 23.23
N ALA A 371 21.42 -36.43 23.78
CA ALA A 371 20.56 -35.31 23.43
C ALA A 371 20.86 -34.78 22.01
N ALA A 372 19.80 -34.46 21.28
CA ALA A 372 19.87 -33.76 20.01
C ALA A 372 20.03 -32.25 20.23
N HIS A 373 21.15 -31.82 20.82
CA HIS A 373 21.46 -30.43 21.22
C HIS A 373 21.31 -29.36 20.12
N LYS A 374 21.38 -29.74 18.83
CA LYS A 374 21.17 -28.81 17.71
C LYS A 374 19.69 -28.49 17.44
N SER A 375 18.76 -29.20 18.05
CA SER A 375 17.32 -29.09 17.76
C SER A 375 16.78 -27.70 18.08
N ALA A 376 17.11 -27.15 19.25
CA ALA A 376 16.70 -25.80 19.65
C ALA A 376 17.18 -24.73 18.65
N PHE A 377 18.41 -24.86 18.16
CA PHE A 377 18.98 -23.95 17.18
C PHE A 377 18.30 -24.05 15.81
N TYR A 378 18.02 -25.26 15.32
CA TYR A 378 17.32 -25.43 14.04
C TYR A 378 15.88 -24.90 14.09
N VAL A 379 15.15 -25.17 15.18
CA VAL A 379 13.79 -24.65 15.37
C VAL A 379 13.78 -23.13 15.45
N LEU A 380 14.76 -22.53 16.14
CA LEU A 380 14.95 -21.07 16.18
C LEU A 380 15.14 -20.50 14.77
N LEU A 381 16.04 -21.08 13.96
CA LEU A 381 16.27 -20.61 12.59
C LEU A 381 15.00 -20.68 11.74
N ILE A 382 14.26 -21.80 11.81
CA ILE A 382 13.00 -21.98 11.09
C ILE A 382 12.00 -20.89 11.52
N GLN A 383 11.87 -20.64 12.82
CA GLN A 383 10.98 -19.61 13.34
C GLN A 383 11.34 -18.22 12.83
N VAL A 384 12.62 -17.86 12.87
CA VAL A 384 13.12 -16.53 12.46
C VAL A 384 12.89 -16.30 10.97
N PHE A 385 13.25 -17.26 10.12
CA PHE A 385 13.04 -17.15 8.67
C PHE A 385 11.56 -17.15 8.30
N ALA A 386 10.75 -18.01 8.93
CA ALA A 386 9.31 -18.05 8.69
C ALA A 386 8.63 -16.72 9.09
N ALA A 387 8.93 -16.19 10.28
CA ALA A 387 8.38 -14.91 10.72
C ALA A 387 8.83 -13.75 9.80
N TYR A 388 10.09 -13.76 9.36
CA TYR A 388 10.62 -12.75 8.44
C TYR A 388 9.95 -12.81 7.05
N PHE A 389 9.76 -14.01 6.49
CA PHE A 389 9.07 -14.17 5.20
C PHE A 389 7.61 -13.75 5.29
N CYS A 390 6.90 -14.09 6.37
CA CYS A 390 5.54 -13.62 6.60
C CYS A 390 5.48 -12.09 6.58
N TYR A 391 6.40 -11.42 7.28
CA TYR A 391 6.49 -9.96 7.31
C TYR A 391 6.81 -9.35 5.93
N ILE A 392 7.83 -9.84 5.23
CA ILE A 392 8.27 -9.27 3.95
C ILE A 392 7.22 -9.46 2.85
N PHE A 393 6.65 -10.65 2.71
CA PHE A 393 5.61 -10.92 1.72
C PHE A 393 4.30 -10.23 2.07
N GLY A 394 3.95 -10.14 3.36
CA GLY A 394 2.78 -9.38 3.79
C GLY A 394 2.92 -7.87 3.51
N LYS A 395 4.11 -7.31 3.75
CA LYS A 395 4.45 -5.94 3.36
C LYS A 395 4.40 -5.73 1.85
N PHE A 396 4.91 -6.69 1.08
CA PHE A 396 4.82 -6.66 -0.38
C PHE A 396 3.37 -6.62 -0.82
N ALA A 397 2.51 -7.52 -0.30
CA ALA A 397 1.08 -7.56 -0.59
C ALA A 397 0.37 -6.21 -0.34
N CYS A 398 0.73 -5.55 0.77
CA CYS A 398 0.19 -4.24 1.12
C CYS A 398 0.61 -3.14 0.12
N LYS A 399 1.86 -3.17 -0.36
CA LYS A 399 2.37 -2.18 -1.31
C LYS A 399 1.74 -2.25 -2.69
N ILE A 400 1.40 -3.45 -3.16
CA ILE A 400 0.81 -3.69 -4.48
C ILE A 400 -0.73 -3.75 -4.46
N LEU A 401 -1.35 -3.41 -3.32
CA LEU A 401 -2.81 -3.38 -3.10
C LEU A 401 -3.55 -4.73 -3.24
N ILE A 402 -2.87 -5.87 -3.07
CA ILE A 402 -3.50 -7.21 -3.11
C ILE A 402 -3.88 -7.74 -1.72
N GLN A 403 -3.88 -6.86 -0.72
CA GLN A 403 -3.91 -7.25 0.69
C GLN A 403 -5.19 -7.98 1.12
N GLY A 404 -6.36 -7.70 0.52
CA GLY A 404 -7.58 -8.41 0.89
C GLY A 404 -7.42 -9.93 0.74
N PHE A 405 -6.92 -10.36 -0.42
CA PHE A 405 -6.71 -11.78 -0.72
C PHE A 405 -5.42 -12.33 -0.12
N SER A 406 -4.26 -11.68 -0.33
CA SER A 406 -2.95 -12.26 0.00
C SER A 406 -2.36 -11.79 1.35
N TYR A 407 -3.10 -11.02 2.16
CA TYR A 407 -2.67 -10.57 3.49
C TYR A 407 -3.74 -10.81 4.55
N ALA A 408 -4.91 -10.19 4.41
CA ALA A 408 -5.99 -10.22 5.37
C ALA A 408 -6.56 -11.63 5.58
N PHE A 409 -6.84 -12.32 4.47
CA PHE A 409 -7.34 -13.69 4.50
C PHE A 409 -6.32 -14.68 5.10
N PRO A 410 -5.06 -14.79 4.60
CA PRO A 410 -4.12 -15.76 5.14
C PRO A 410 -3.79 -15.50 6.62
N ILE A 411 -3.63 -14.25 7.06
CA ILE A 411 -3.33 -13.94 8.47
C ILE A 411 -4.46 -14.41 9.41
N ASN A 412 -5.72 -14.20 9.04
CA ASN A 412 -6.84 -14.71 9.85
C ASN A 412 -7.00 -16.23 9.78
N LEU A 413 -6.48 -16.87 8.72
CA LEU A 413 -6.50 -18.33 8.54
C LEU A 413 -5.35 -19.05 9.27
N VAL A 414 -4.27 -18.35 9.66
CA VAL A 414 -3.12 -18.95 10.36
C VAL A 414 -3.55 -19.76 11.58
N ILE A 415 -4.32 -19.17 12.51
CA ILE A 415 -4.68 -19.83 13.76
C ILE A 415 -5.61 -21.03 13.54
N PRO A 416 -6.69 -20.93 12.75
CA PRO A 416 -7.49 -22.10 12.39
C PRO A 416 -6.67 -23.25 11.81
N LEU A 417 -5.72 -22.94 10.92
CA LEU A 417 -4.88 -23.98 10.32
C LEU A 417 -3.90 -24.58 11.34
N VAL A 418 -3.27 -23.76 12.18
CA VAL A 418 -2.37 -24.21 13.26
C VAL A 418 -3.13 -25.09 14.24
N VAL A 419 -4.33 -24.70 14.69
CA VAL A 419 -5.16 -25.50 15.61
C VAL A 419 -5.49 -26.87 15.00
N ASN A 420 -5.93 -26.91 13.74
CA ASN A 420 -6.25 -28.17 13.06
C ASN A 420 -5.00 -29.06 12.87
N MET A 421 -3.87 -28.47 12.49
CA MET A 421 -2.60 -29.20 12.36
C MET A 421 -2.10 -29.75 13.69
N LEU A 422 -2.23 -28.98 14.78
CA LEU A 422 -1.85 -29.41 16.13
C LEU A 422 -2.75 -30.55 16.63
N ILE A 423 -4.07 -30.45 16.44
CA ILE A 423 -5.01 -31.52 16.80
C ILE A 423 -4.67 -32.80 16.04
N ALA A 424 -4.41 -32.70 14.73
CA ALA A 424 -4.02 -33.85 13.91
C ALA A 424 -2.68 -34.45 14.37
N ALA A 425 -1.66 -33.61 14.62
CA ALA A 425 -0.35 -34.07 15.08
C ALA A 425 -0.41 -34.74 16.46
N CYS A 426 -1.15 -34.16 17.42
CA CYS A 426 -1.36 -34.76 18.73
C CYS A 426 -2.16 -36.06 18.64
N GLY A 427 -3.19 -36.11 17.77
CA GLY A 427 -3.99 -37.33 17.55
C GLY A 427 -3.16 -38.48 16.99
N LEU A 428 -2.26 -38.20 16.03
CA LEU A 428 -1.36 -39.20 15.46
C LEU A 428 -0.35 -39.73 16.49
N ARG A 429 0.26 -38.85 17.31
CA ARG A 429 1.22 -39.29 18.36
C ARG A 429 0.54 -40.04 19.51
N ASN A 430 -0.69 -39.66 19.87
CA ASN A 430 -1.43 -40.37 20.91
C ASN A 430 -1.88 -41.77 20.45
N GLY A 431 -2.08 -41.96 19.13
CA GLY A 431 -2.36 -43.26 18.54
C GLY A 431 -1.12 -44.15 18.41
N ASP A 432 0.01 -43.59 17.96
CA ASP A 432 1.31 -44.25 17.87
C ASP A 432 2.42 -43.32 18.39
N THR A 433 3.04 -43.69 19.51
CA THR A 433 4.10 -42.90 20.16
C THR A 433 5.35 -42.73 19.27
N CYS A 434 5.55 -43.63 18.31
CA CYS A 434 6.69 -43.65 17.40
C CYS A 434 6.43 -42.98 16.04
N PHE A 435 5.25 -42.38 15.82
CA PHE A 435 4.87 -41.84 14.51
C PHE A 435 5.85 -40.80 13.94
N PHE A 436 6.39 -39.93 14.80
CA PHE A 436 7.32 -38.86 14.39
C PHE A 436 8.81 -39.24 14.49
N HIS A 437 9.11 -40.51 14.78
CA HIS A 437 10.48 -40.99 14.95
C HIS A 437 11.34 -40.69 13.71
N GLY A 438 12.49 -40.05 13.91
CA GLY A 438 13.41 -39.64 12.85
C GLY A 438 13.15 -38.25 12.23
N THR A 439 12.01 -37.61 12.55
CA THR A 439 11.73 -36.20 12.16
C THR A 439 11.85 -35.25 13.34
N ILE A 440 11.23 -35.60 14.47
CA ILE A 440 11.33 -34.89 15.75
C ILE A 440 12.05 -35.83 16.72
N PRO A 441 13.01 -35.35 17.54
CA PRO A 441 13.60 -36.16 18.59
C PRO A 441 12.53 -36.75 19.51
N ASP A 442 12.61 -38.03 19.82
CA ASP A 442 11.53 -38.76 20.49
C ASP A 442 11.16 -38.18 21.87
N TYR A 443 12.13 -37.53 22.53
CA TYR A 443 11.99 -36.85 23.81
C TYR A 443 11.35 -35.45 23.74
N LEU A 444 11.09 -34.92 22.54
CA LEU A 444 10.48 -33.61 22.33
C LEU A 444 9.09 -33.74 21.71
N PHE A 445 8.12 -33.00 22.26
CA PHE A 445 6.82 -32.83 21.64
C PHE A 445 6.04 -31.65 22.20
N PHE A 446 4.95 -31.29 21.54
CA PHE A 446 3.93 -30.41 22.09
C PHE A 446 3.33 -30.97 23.38
N GLU A 447 2.83 -30.08 24.25
CA GLU A 447 1.96 -30.49 25.35
C GLU A 447 0.61 -30.93 24.77
N SER A 448 0.43 -32.23 24.63
CA SER A 448 -0.75 -32.82 23.99
C SER A 448 -1.98 -32.72 24.89
N PRO A 449 -3.15 -32.33 24.36
CA PRO A 449 -4.39 -32.41 25.12
C PRO A 449 -4.71 -33.88 25.48
N PRO A 450 -5.47 -34.12 26.56
CA PRO A 450 -5.99 -35.45 26.87
C PRO A 450 -6.74 -36.07 25.68
N VAL A 451 -6.79 -37.40 25.60
CA VAL A 451 -7.52 -38.08 24.52
C VAL A 451 -9.01 -37.81 24.68
N PHE A 452 -9.57 -36.97 23.80
CA PHE A 452 -11.01 -36.69 23.76
C PHE A 452 -11.62 -37.27 22.49
N THR A 453 -12.86 -37.75 22.61
CA THR A 453 -13.70 -37.94 21.43
C THR A 453 -14.06 -36.58 20.83
N LEU A 454 -14.29 -36.50 19.52
CA LEU A 454 -14.61 -35.23 18.84
C LEU A 454 -15.86 -34.55 19.44
N SER A 455 -16.83 -35.34 19.93
CA SER A 455 -18.00 -34.87 20.66
C SER A 455 -17.67 -34.29 22.03
N ASP A 456 -16.74 -34.89 22.77
CA ASP A 456 -16.28 -34.34 24.06
C ASP A 456 -15.47 -33.06 23.88
N PHE A 457 -14.69 -32.96 22.81
CA PHE A 457 -13.95 -31.73 22.49
C PHE A 457 -14.90 -30.55 22.19
N ILE A 458 -15.94 -30.78 21.39
CA ILE A 458 -16.91 -29.72 21.04
C ILE A 458 -17.78 -29.34 22.26
N SER A 459 -18.24 -30.32 23.04
CA SER A 459 -19.20 -30.11 24.12
C SER A 459 -18.56 -29.75 25.47
N ARG A 460 -17.53 -30.47 25.94
CA ARG A 460 -16.90 -30.24 27.26
C ARG A 460 -15.86 -29.12 27.24
N GLN A 461 -15.12 -28.95 26.14
CA GLN A 461 -14.11 -27.89 26.02
C GLN A 461 -14.64 -26.60 25.38
N MET A 462 -15.94 -26.51 25.11
CA MET A 462 -16.58 -25.28 24.59
C MET A 462 -15.86 -24.74 23.33
N ALA A 463 -15.41 -25.62 22.44
CA ALA A 463 -14.63 -25.24 21.25
C ALA A 463 -15.38 -24.26 20.32
N TRP A 464 -16.71 -24.22 20.39
CA TRP A 464 -17.53 -23.22 19.70
C TRP A 464 -17.30 -21.78 20.20
N VAL A 465 -16.90 -21.59 21.46
CA VAL A 465 -16.58 -20.28 22.04
C VAL A 465 -15.33 -19.70 21.39
N TRP A 466 -14.38 -20.54 20.98
CA TRP A 466 -13.21 -20.08 20.22
C TRP A 466 -13.58 -19.45 18.86
N LEU A 467 -14.65 -19.91 18.20
CA LEU A 467 -15.14 -19.27 16.97
C LEU A 467 -15.58 -17.82 17.23
N LEU A 468 -16.16 -17.53 18.41
CA LEU A 468 -16.49 -16.16 18.79
C LEU A 468 -15.23 -15.33 19.00
N TRP A 469 -14.16 -15.90 19.56
CA TRP A 469 -12.87 -15.22 19.70
C TRP A 469 -12.25 -14.91 18.34
N LEU A 470 -12.27 -15.87 17.40
CA LEU A 470 -11.79 -15.67 16.04
C LEU A 470 -12.58 -14.57 15.30
N LEU A 471 -13.91 -14.60 15.40
CA LEU A 471 -14.78 -13.57 14.81
C LEU A 471 -14.51 -12.19 15.42
N SER A 472 -14.29 -12.13 16.74
CA SER A 472 -13.98 -10.87 17.41
C SER A 472 -12.64 -10.28 16.95
N GLN A 473 -11.58 -11.08 16.81
CA GLN A 473 -10.30 -10.62 16.26
C GLN A 473 -10.46 -10.15 14.81
N THR A 474 -11.21 -10.90 13.99
CA THR A 474 -11.47 -10.56 12.58
C THR A 474 -12.20 -9.22 12.46
N TRP A 475 -13.16 -8.96 13.35
CA TRP A 475 -13.88 -7.68 13.41
C TRP A 475 -12.98 -6.53 13.85
N ILE A 476 -12.19 -6.71 14.90
CA ILE A 476 -11.26 -5.68 15.41
C ILE A 476 -10.24 -5.31 14.33
N THR A 477 -9.83 -6.28 13.52
CA THR A 477 -8.86 -6.10 12.43
C THR A 477 -9.53 -5.84 11.07
N ILE A 478 -10.82 -5.50 11.01
CA ILE A 478 -11.55 -5.35 9.73
C ILE A 478 -10.92 -4.34 8.76
N HIS A 479 -10.18 -3.34 9.28
CA HIS A 479 -9.49 -2.34 8.47
C HIS A 479 -8.43 -2.91 7.52
N ILE A 480 -7.91 -4.12 7.78
CA ILE A 480 -6.94 -4.77 6.88
C ILE A 480 -7.60 -5.32 5.61
N TRP A 481 -8.92 -5.51 5.59
CA TRP A 481 -9.67 -6.04 4.45
C TRP A 481 -10.01 -4.96 3.42
N THR A 482 -10.20 -3.72 3.86
CA THR A 482 -10.57 -2.58 3.01
C THR A 482 -9.51 -1.49 3.11
N PRO A 483 -8.37 -1.65 2.41
CA PRO A 483 -7.34 -0.63 2.44
C PRO A 483 -7.74 0.68 1.81
N LYS A 484 -7.26 1.76 2.42
CA LYS A 484 -7.35 3.12 1.90
C LYS A 484 -5.98 3.74 1.60
N ALA A 485 -4.93 2.90 1.58
CA ALA A 485 -3.56 3.36 1.32
C ALA A 485 -3.29 3.57 -0.17
N GLU A 486 -2.49 4.59 -0.47
CA GLU A 486 -1.95 4.85 -1.81
C GLU A 486 -1.11 3.67 -2.33
N ARG A 487 -1.08 3.50 -3.67
CA ARG A 487 -0.22 2.50 -4.33
C ARG A 487 1.25 2.74 -3.98
N LEU A 488 1.98 1.67 -3.67
CA LEU A 488 3.42 1.71 -3.36
C LEU A 488 3.79 2.66 -2.20
N ALA A 489 2.85 2.88 -1.26
CA ALA A 489 3.09 3.69 -0.07
C ALA A 489 4.33 3.22 0.70
N SER A 490 4.99 4.17 1.38
CA SER A 490 6.14 3.85 2.22
C SER A 490 5.73 2.94 3.38
N THR A 491 6.67 2.13 3.88
CA THR A 491 6.41 1.23 5.03
C THR A 491 5.89 2.00 6.25
N GLU A 492 6.30 3.26 6.42
CA GLU A 492 5.93 4.15 7.52
C GLU A 492 4.49 4.68 7.40
N LYS A 493 3.99 4.79 6.17
CA LYS A 493 2.57 5.06 5.93
C LYS A 493 1.73 3.79 6.17
N LEU A 494 2.24 2.61 5.79
CA LEU A 494 1.49 1.34 5.86
C LEU A 494 1.41 0.72 7.27
N PHE A 495 2.49 0.78 8.06
CA PHE A 495 2.58 0.16 9.38
C PHE A 495 2.84 1.19 10.45
N VAL A 496 2.32 0.96 11.66
CA VAL A 496 2.58 1.81 12.81
C VAL A 496 4.02 1.57 13.28
N ILE A 497 4.33 0.37 13.76
CA ILE A 497 5.66 -0.02 14.20
C ILE A 497 6.49 -0.47 12.98
N PRO A 498 7.79 -0.14 12.90
CA PRO A 498 8.58 -0.37 11.68
C PRO A 498 8.80 -1.85 11.33
N MET A 499 8.80 -2.74 12.33
CA MET A 499 8.99 -4.20 12.22
C MET A 499 7.81 -4.96 12.86
N TYR A 500 7.96 -6.28 12.98
CA TYR A 500 6.97 -7.21 13.53
C TYR A 500 7.38 -7.74 14.90
N ASN A 501 6.44 -8.32 15.65
CA ASN A 501 6.72 -9.13 16.83
C ASN A 501 6.93 -10.59 16.40
N GLY A 502 8.12 -11.15 16.67
CA GLY A 502 8.48 -12.50 16.24
C GLY A 502 7.63 -13.60 16.89
N LEU A 503 7.31 -13.45 18.18
CA LEU A 503 6.58 -14.46 18.95
C LEU A 503 5.07 -14.50 18.62
N LEU A 504 4.50 -13.37 18.20
CA LEU A 504 3.09 -13.23 17.83
C LEU A 504 2.96 -12.64 16.42
N ILE A 505 3.50 -13.33 15.41
CA ILE A 505 3.60 -12.81 14.04
C ILE A 505 2.25 -12.46 13.43
N ASP A 506 1.24 -13.31 13.61
CA ASP A 506 -0.10 -13.16 13.05
C ASP A 506 -0.85 -11.98 13.69
N GLN A 507 -0.90 -11.89 15.02
CA GLN A 507 -1.47 -10.73 15.72
C GLN A 507 -0.69 -9.46 15.38
N SER A 508 0.64 -9.55 15.31
CA SER A 508 1.48 -8.41 14.96
C SER A 508 1.15 -7.89 13.57
N MET A 509 1.05 -8.75 12.57
CA MET A 509 0.74 -8.31 11.21
C MET A 509 -0.68 -7.71 11.14
N ALA A 510 -1.67 -8.33 11.78
CA ALA A 510 -3.04 -7.82 11.76
C ALA A 510 -3.19 -6.47 12.49
N LEU A 511 -2.61 -6.34 13.70
CA LEU A 511 -2.78 -5.16 14.56
C LEU A 511 -1.81 -4.02 14.23
N ASN A 512 -0.65 -4.31 13.63
CA ASN A 512 0.33 -3.29 13.24
C ASN A 512 -0.03 -2.57 11.92
N ARG A 513 -0.87 -3.18 11.07
CA ARG A 513 -1.32 -2.55 9.83
C ARG A 513 -2.11 -1.29 10.18
N LYS A 514 -1.62 -0.13 9.71
CA LYS A 514 -2.19 1.16 10.05
C LYS A 514 -3.65 1.26 9.59
N ARG A 515 -4.51 1.77 10.47
CA ARG A 515 -5.88 2.14 10.14
C ARG A 515 -5.87 3.52 9.46
N ASP A 516 -6.08 3.50 8.14
CA ASP A 516 -6.05 4.71 7.30
C ASP A 516 -7.44 5.38 7.31
N ASP A 517 -7.74 6.23 8.30
CA ASP A 517 -9.04 6.95 8.42
C ASP A 517 -9.14 8.17 7.47
N HIS A 518 -8.60 8.09 6.25
CA HIS A 518 -8.87 9.12 5.25
C HIS A 518 -10.37 9.09 4.90
N LYS A 519 -10.98 10.29 4.87
CA LYS A 519 -12.42 10.46 4.64
C LYS A 519 -12.75 9.97 3.24
N ASP A 520 -13.77 9.13 3.14
CA ASP A 520 -14.36 8.78 1.85
C ASP A 520 -15.00 10.04 1.27
N VAL A 521 -14.64 10.43 0.05
CA VAL A 521 -15.42 11.41 -0.73
C VAL A 521 -16.76 10.73 -1.03
N LYS A 522 -17.85 11.23 -0.46
CA LYS A 522 -19.16 10.63 -0.71
C LYS A 522 -19.64 11.04 -2.09
N THR A 523 -20.43 10.18 -2.72
CA THR A 523 -21.11 10.48 -4.00
C THR A 523 -22.02 11.71 -3.91
N GLU A 524 -22.53 12.00 -2.71
CA GLU A 524 -23.34 13.19 -2.40
C GLU A 524 -22.51 14.49 -2.51
N ASP A 525 -21.26 14.47 -2.05
CA ASP A 525 -20.36 15.63 -2.06
C ASP A 525 -19.94 16.04 -3.49
N LEU A 526 -19.92 15.06 -4.41
CA LEU A 526 -19.64 15.29 -5.84
C LEU A 526 -20.81 15.97 -6.56
N ALA A 527 -22.05 15.68 -6.14
CA ALA A 527 -23.25 16.30 -6.73
C ALA A 527 -23.39 17.78 -6.35
N GLU A 528 -22.84 18.19 -5.19
CA GLU A 528 -22.76 19.61 -4.80
C GLU A 528 -21.83 20.41 -5.72
N ILE A 529 -20.72 19.80 -6.20
CA ILE A 529 -19.79 20.45 -7.13
C ILE A 529 -20.43 20.73 -8.48
N GLU A 530 -21.25 19.81 -9.01
CA GLU A 530 -21.96 20.03 -10.28
C GLU A 530 -22.95 21.21 -10.17
N LYS A 531 -23.57 21.40 -9.00
CA LYS A 531 -24.44 22.57 -8.74
C LYS A 531 -23.63 23.86 -8.68
N GLU A 532 -22.52 23.88 -7.93
CA GLU A 532 -21.63 25.06 -7.84
C GLU A 532 -21.05 25.45 -9.22
N LYS A 533 -20.69 24.47 -10.08
CA LYS A 533 -20.19 24.74 -11.45
C LYS A 533 -21.29 25.14 -12.44
N GLY A 534 -22.54 24.77 -12.19
CA GLY A 534 -23.68 25.24 -12.96
C GLY A 534 -23.89 26.75 -12.83
N ASP A 535 -23.55 27.29 -11.66
CA ASP A 535 -23.70 28.71 -11.32
C ASP A 535 -22.55 29.59 -11.88
N GLU A 536 -21.39 29.01 -12.23
CA GLU A 536 -20.28 29.74 -12.91
C GLU A 536 -20.65 30.28 -14.31
N TYR A 537 -21.81 29.91 -14.87
CA TYR A 537 -22.26 30.39 -16.18
C TYR A 537 -22.69 31.88 -16.18
N TYR A 538 -22.78 32.51 -15.00
CA TYR A 538 -23.26 33.89 -14.81
C TYR A 538 -22.22 34.92 -14.37
N GLU A 539 -20.91 34.64 -14.42
CA GLU A 539 -19.92 35.69 -14.16
C GLU A 539 -19.56 36.48 -15.42
N THR A 540 -20.47 37.38 -15.79
CA THR A 540 -20.10 38.65 -16.43
C THR A 540 -20.65 39.79 -15.58
N ILE A 541 -19.72 40.54 -14.98
CA ILE A 541 -19.87 41.92 -14.52
C ILE A 541 -20.90 42.13 -13.39
N SER A 542 -20.43 42.11 -12.15
CA SER A 542 -20.85 43.11 -11.17
C SER A 542 -19.75 43.35 -10.13
N VAL A 543 -19.16 44.54 -10.26
CA VAL A 543 -18.36 45.25 -9.25
C VAL A 543 -19.06 45.21 -7.90
N ASN A 544 -18.27 45.01 -6.83
CA ASN A 544 -18.56 45.25 -5.41
C ASN A 544 -20.03 45.37 -5.02
N THR A 545 -20.54 44.37 -4.33
CA THR A 545 -21.51 44.63 -3.26
C THR A 545 -21.23 43.70 -2.11
N ASP A 546 -20.96 44.30 -0.96
CA ASP A 546 -20.81 43.66 0.32
C ASP A 546 -21.98 42.70 0.56
N ASN A 547 -21.70 41.40 0.60
CA ASN A 547 -22.60 40.44 1.17
C ASN A 547 -21.84 39.64 2.24
N THR A 548 -22.13 40.04 3.48
CA THR A 548 -21.86 39.38 4.75
C THR A 548 -22.60 38.03 4.84
N GLY A 549 -22.24 37.10 3.96
CA GLY A 549 -22.56 35.68 4.09
C GLY A 549 -21.30 34.95 4.55
N SER A 550 -21.29 34.47 5.80
CA SER A 550 -20.15 33.75 6.37
C SER A 550 -19.69 32.60 5.46
N SER A 551 -18.54 32.77 4.78
CA SER A 551 -17.88 31.67 4.08
C SER A 551 -17.68 30.52 5.06
N PRO A 552 -18.16 29.30 4.78
CA PRO A 552 -18.03 28.19 5.71
C PRO A 552 -16.55 27.94 6.00
N LYS A 553 -16.14 28.09 7.27
CA LYS A 553 -14.74 27.94 7.74
C LYS A 553 -14.21 26.50 7.64
N THR A 554 -14.96 25.57 7.05
CA THR A 554 -14.68 24.13 7.06
C THR A 554 -14.30 23.63 5.68
N VAL A 555 -13.15 22.96 5.58
CA VAL A 555 -12.69 22.21 4.40
C VAL A 555 -13.80 21.25 3.94
N LYS A 556 -14.23 21.38 2.68
CA LYS A 556 -15.19 20.47 2.04
C LYS A 556 -14.46 19.22 1.56
N SER A 557 -15.15 18.08 1.49
CA SER A 557 -14.59 16.86 0.90
C SER A 557 -14.30 17.02 -0.60
N SER A 558 -15.06 17.87 -1.30
CA SER A 558 -14.79 18.25 -2.69
C SER A 558 -13.43 18.92 -2.91
N ASP A 559 -12.87 19.58 -1.89
CA ASP A 559 -11.56 20.23 -1.97
C ASP A 559 -10.40 19.21 -2.05
N SER A 560 -10.66 17.94 -1.71
CA SER A 560 -9.70 16.84 -1.80
C SER A 560 -9.67 16.13 -3.15
N ILE A 561 -10.52 16.54 -4.10
CA ILE A 561 -10.55 15.97 -5.45
C ILE A 561 -9.33 16.45 -6.23
N THR A 562 -8.69 15.53 -6.93
CA THR A 562 -7.54 15.81 -7.78
C THR A 562 -7.96 16.72 -8.95
N ARG A 563 -7.31 17.87 -9.10
CA ARG A 563 -7.51 18.78 -10.24
C ARG A 563 -6.26 18.81 -11.10
N ILE A 564 -6.44 18.76 -12.41
CA ILE A 564 -5.36 18.79 -13.39
C ILE A 564 -5.61 19.94 -14.35
N TYR A 565 -4.70 20.92 -14.35
CA TYR A 565 -4.65 21.94 -15.38
C TYR A 565 -3.59 21.56 -16.41
N ALA A 566 -4.01 21.17 -17.60
CA ALA A 566 -3.09 20.98 -18.73
C ALA A 566 -2.73 22.35 -19.31
N CYS A 567 -1.44 22.67 -19.32
CA CYS A 567 -0.92 23.92 -19.84
C CYS A 567 -0.01 23.63 -21.04
N ALA A 568 -0.51 23.90 -22.24
CA ALA A 568 0.25 23.77 -23.48
C ALA A 568 0.72 25.14 -23.97
N THR A 569 1.97 25.24 -24.39
CA THR A 569 2.49 26.44 -25.08
C THR A 569 2.72 26.13 -26.54
N MET A 570 2.18 26.97 -27.43
CA MET A 570 2.23 26.77 -28.88
C MET A 570 2.62 28.09 -29.57
N TRP A 571 3.26 27.99 -30.73
CA TRP A 571 3.57 29.15 -31.57
C TRP A 571 3.33 28.87 -33.05
N HIS A 572 4.14 28.01 -33.66
CA HIS A 572 4.14 27.76 -35.11
C HIS A 572 3.90 26.28 -35.42
N GLU A 573 3.01 25.66 -34.65
CA GLU A 573 2.85 24.21 -34.73
C GLU A 573 2.13 23.85 -36.03
N THR A 574 2.54 22.73 -36.60
CA THR A 574 1.96 22.17 -37.82
C THR A 574 0.61 21.51 -37.53
N LYS A 575 -0.13 21.21 -38.59
CA LYS A 575 -1.43 20.52 -38.46
C LYS A 575 -1.28 19.17 -37.75
N ASP A 576 -0.23 18.42 -38.09
CA ASP A 576 0.02 17.07 -37.53
C ASP A 576 0.40 17.14 -36.05
N GLU A 577 1.23 18.11 -35.64
CA GLU A 577 1.57 18.35 -34.24
C GLU A 577 0.33 18.73 -33.40
N MET A 578 -0.44 19.71 -33.89
CA MET A 578 -1.71 20.10 -33.24
C MET A 578 -2.68 18.91 -33.16
N MET A 579 -2.67 18.02 -34.15
CA MET A 579 -3.53 16.85 -34.17
C MET A 579 -3.19 15.85 -33.07
N GLU A 580 -1.92 15.47 -32.93
CA GLU A 580 -1.49 14.55 -31.86
C GLU A 580 -1.76 15.12 -30.46
N PHE A 581 -1.52 16.43 -30.28
CA PHE A 581 -1.87 17.12 -29.04
C PHE A 581 -3.38 17.07 -28.76
N LEU A 582 -4.22 17.48 -29.72
CA LEU A 582 -5.67 17.52 -29.53
C LEU A 582 -6.27 16.13 -29.28
N LYS A 583 -5.75 15.09 -29.94
CA LYS A 583 -6.11 13.70 -29.67
C LYS A 583 -5.85 13.33 -28.21
N SER A 584 -4.69 13.70 -27.67
CA SER A 584 -4.34 13.43 -26.27
C SER A 584 -5.27 14.13 -25.28
N ILE A 585 -5.65 15.37 -25.56
CA ILE A 585 -6.62 16.13 -24.75
C ILE A 585 -8.02 15.50 -24.80
N LEU A 586 -8.49 15.10 -25.98
CA LEU A 586 -9.80 14.46 -26.16
C LEU A 586 -9.89 13.08 -25.51
N ARG A 587 -8.80 12.29 -25.54
CA ARG A 587 -8.73 11.01 -24.80
C ARG A 587 -8.85 11.21 -23.29
N LEU A 588 -8.30 12.30 -22.73
CA LEU A 588 -8.49 12.66 -21.32
C LEU A 588 -9.93 13.11 -21.01
N ASP A 589 -10.55 13.89 -21.90
CA ASP A 589 -11.96 14.28 -21.79
C ASP A 589 -12.89 13.05 -21.76
N GLU A 590 -12.62 12.06 -22.62
CA GLU A 590 -13.34 10.79 -22.62
C GLU A 590 -13.13 9.97 -21.32
N ASP A 591 -11.89 9.79 -20.86
CA ASP A 591 -11.59 9.05 -19.61
C ASP A 591 -12.24 9.72 -18.39
N GLN A 592 -12.18 11.05 -18.26
CA GLN A 592 -12.88 11.77 -17.19
C GLN A 592 -14.39 11.59 -17.30
N CYS A 593 -14.96 11.70 -18.50
CA CYS A 593 -16.39 11.54 -18.72
C CYS A 593 -16.86 10.15 -18.28
N ALA A 594 -16.16 9.09 -18.70
CA ALA A 594 -16.45 7.72 -18.33
C ALA A 594 -16.44 7.51 -16.80
N ARG A 595 -15.42 8.04 -16.10
CA ARG A 595 -15.32 7.97 -14.63
C ARG A 595 -16.43 8.72 -13.92
N ARG A 596 -16.77 9.92 -14.40
CA ARG A 596 -17.85 10.73 -13.84
C ARG A 596 -19.21 10.05 -14.01
N VAL A 597 -19.47 9.48 -15.19
CA VAL A 597 -20.69 8.71 -15.48
C VAL A 597 -20.76 7.47 -14.59
N ALA A 598 -19.68 6.71 -14.46
CA ALA A 598 -19.62 5.56 -13.57
C ALA A 598 -19.94 5.93 -12.11
N GLN A 599 -19.36 7.00 -11.59
CA GLN A 599 -19.65 7.49 -10.24
C GLN A 599 -21.11 7.92 -10.07
N LYS A 600 -21.65 8.64 -11.06
CA LYS A 600 -23.02 9.19 -11.01
C LYS A 600 -24.09 8.11 -11.06
N TYR A 601 -23.95 7.13 -11.96
CA TYR A 601 -24.97 6.13 -12.21
C TYR A 601 -24.77 4.83 -11.42
N LEU A 602 -23.52 4.38 -11.23
CA LEU A 602 -23.21 3.14 -10.50
C LEU A 602 -22.98 3.37 -9.00
N ARG A 603 -22.91 4.64 -8.55
CA ARG A 603 -22.62 5.04 -7.15
C ARG A 603 -21.33 4.43 -6.59
N VAL A 604 -20.39 4.09 -7.48
CA VAL A 604 -19.06 3.60 -7.11
C VAL A 604 -18.14 4.81 -6.98
N VAL A 605 -17.48 4.98 -5.83
CA VAL A 605 -16.47 6.05 -5.65
C VAL A 605 -15.17 5.59 -6.32
N ASP A 606 -14.77 6.29 -7.39
CA ASP A 606 -13.50 6.04 -8.05
C ASP A 606 -12.39 6.85 -7.37
N PRO A 607 -11.41 6.21 -6.69
CA PRO A 607 -10.30 6.91 -6.05
C PRO A 607 -9.37 7.62 -7.05
N ASP A 608 -9.39 7.20 -8.32
CA ASP A 608 -8.56 7.74 -9.39
C ASP A 608 -9.28 8.86 -10.17
N TYR A 609 -10.42 9.35 -9.67
CA TYR A 609 -11.15 10.47 -10.30
C TYR A 609 -10.36 11.78 -10.23
N TYR A 610 -10.39 12.52 -11.34
CA TYR A 610 -9.80 13.84 -11.46
C TYR A 610 -10.72 14.79 -12.24
N GLU A 611 -10.58 16.08 -11.98
CA GLU A 611 -11.16 17.13 -12.82
C GLU A 611 -10.09 17.69 -13.75
N PHE A 612 -10.38 17.72 -15.04
CA PHE A 612 -9.47 18.18 -16.08
C PHE A 612 -9.93 19.49 -16.71
N GLU A 613 -8.99 20.42 -16.87
CA GLU A 613 -9.18 21.67 -17.61
C GLU A 613 -7.94 21.92 -18.48
N THR A 614 -8.15 22.28 -19.74
CA THR A 614 -7.06 22.50 -20.71
C THR A 614 -6.88 23.98 -20.99
N HIS A 615 -5.64 24.44 -20.93
CA HIS A 615 -5.20 25.79 -21.24
C HIS A 615 -4.12 25.77 -22.33
N ILE A 616 -4.42 26.37 -23.47
CA ILE A 616 -3.49 26.53 -24.59
C ILE A 616 -3.04 27.99 -24.61
N PHE A 617 -1.74 28.24 -24.58
CA PHE A 617 -1.16 29.58 -24.66
C PHE A 617 -0.52 29.75 -26.02
N LEU A 618 -1.25 30.38 -26.94
CA LEU A 618 -0.79 30.66 -28.29
C LEU A 618 -0.03 32.00 -28.31
N ASP A 619 1.24 31.94 -28.68
CA ASP A 619 2.12 33.09 -28.73
C ASP A 619 2.01 33.82 -30.08
N ASP A 620 2.12 35.15 -30.07
CA ASP A 620 1.96 36.02 -31.26
C ASP A 620 0.72 35.69 -32.11
N ALA A 621 -0.45 35.67 -31.47
CA ALA A 621 -1.70 35.17 -32.05
C ALA A 621 -2.40 36.16 -33.02
N PHE A 622 -1.87 37.37 -33.16
CA PHE A 622 -2.50 38.45 -33.93
C PHE A 622 -1.56 38.98 -35.02
N GLU A 623 -2.15 39.22 -36.20
CA GLU A 623 -1.52 39.80 -37.37
C GLU A 623 -2.32 41.03 -37.82
N ILE A 624 -1.71 41.93 -38.59
CA ILE A 624 -2.41 43.07 -39.17
C ILE A 624 -3.41 42.54 -40.22
N SER A 625 -4.60 43.12 -40.26
CA SER A 625 -5.64 42.67 -41.19
C SER A 625 -5.28 43.02 -42.63
N ASP A 626 -5.64 42.15 -43.58
CA ASP A 626 -5.39 42.40 -45.01
C ASP A 626 -6.27 43.52 -45.60
N HIS A 627 -7.29 43.97 -44.84
CA HIS A 627 -8.28 44.94 -45.29
C HIS A 627 -8.03 46.35 -44.74
N SER A 628 -7.30 46.48 -43.62
CA SER A 628 -6.99 47.75 -42.98
C SER A 628 -5.80 47.62 -42.03
N ASP A 629 -4.87 48.57 -42.10
CA ASP A 629 -3.69 48.62 -41.23
C ASP A 629 -4.04 48.86 -39.74
N ASP A 630 -5.24 49.37 -39.47
CA ASP A 630 -5.73 49.67 -38.11
C ASP A 630 -6.41 48.47 -37.41
N ASP A 631 -6.84 47.45 -38.17
CA ASP A 631 -7.50 46.28 -37.60
C ASP A 631 -6.51 45.11 -37.45
N SER A 632 -6.66 44.37 -36.35
CA SER A 632 -5.89 43.15 -36.08
C SER A 632 -6.77 41.91 -36.30
N GLN A 633 -6.25 40.94 -37.06
CA GLN A 633 -6.87 39.63 -37.27
C GLN A 633 -6.10 38.53 -36.54
N VAL A 634 -6.76 37.40 -36.29
CA VAL A 634 -6.06 36.22 -35.75
C VAL A 634 -5.16 35.62 -36.81
N ASN A 635 -3.97 35.15 -36.39
CA ASN A 635 -2.99 34.56 -37.29
C ASN A 635 -3.48 33.24 -37.91
N ARG A 636 -2.75 32.75 -38.92
CA ARG A 636 -3.06 31.48 -39.59
C ARG A 636 -3.08 30.25 -38.66
N PHE A 637 -2.27 30.26 -37.60
CA PHE A 637 -2.16 29.13 -36.66
C PHE A 637 -3.36 29.02 -35.73
N VAL A 638 -3.97 30.16 -35.33
CA VAL A 638 -5.25 30.19 -34.61
C VAL A 638 -6.35 29.61 -35.50
N LYS A 639 -6.39 29.99 -36.79
CA LYS A 639 -7.37 29.47 -37.75
C LYS A 639 -7.19 27.95 -37.92
N LEU A 640 -5.94 27.50 -38.10
CA LEU A 640 -5.60 26.08 -38.20
C LEU A 640 -6.04 25.28 -36.97
N LEU A 641 -5.81 25.81 -35.75
CA LEU A 641 -6.24 25.16 -34.51
C LEU A 641 -7.76 24.98 -34.47
N VAL A 642 -8.53 26.00 -34.86
CA VAL A 642 -10.01 25.95 -34.89
C VAL A 642 -10.50 24.88 -35.86
N ASP A 643 -9.90 24.78 -37.04
CA ASP A 643 -10.30 23.81 -38.08
C ASP A 643 -9.92 22.37 -37.69
N THR A 644 -8.80 22.21 -36.98
CA THR A 644 -8.25 20.90 -36.61
C THR A 644 -9.01 20.23 -35.44
N ILE A 645 -9.69 21.00 -34.59
CA ILE A 645 -10.42 20.49 -33.42
C ILE A 645 -11.55 19.51 -33.78
N ASP A 646 -12.32 19.79 -34.83
CA ASP A 646 -13.43 18.93 -35.27
C ASP A 646 -12.92 17.60 -35.87
N GLU A 647 -11.80 17.65 -36.59
CA GLU A 647 -11.11 16.48 -37.12
C GLU A 647 -10.58 15.61 -35.99
N ALA A 648 -9.94 16.22 -34.97
CA ALA A 648 -9.43 15.54 -33.78
C ALA A 648 -10.54 14.78 -33.04
N ALA A 649 -11.66 15.46 -32.81
CA ALA A 649 -12.82 14.91 -32.11
C ALA A 649 -13.40 13.74 -32.88
N SER A 650 -13.47 13.85 -34.21
CA SER A 650 -14.00 12.78 -35.05
C SER A 650 -13.09 11.54 -35.06
N GLU A 651 -11.78 11.74 -35.03
CA GLU A 651 -10.81 10.64 -34.97
C GLU A 651 -10.82 9.91 -33.62
N VAL A 652 -10.83 10.63 -32.49
CA VAL A 652 -10.82 9.98 -31.17
C VAL A 652 -12.10 9.20 -30.91
N HIS A 653 -13.25 9.79 -31.23
CA HIS A 653 -14.54 9.15 -30.97
C HIS A 653 -14.98 8.15 -32.07
N GLN A 654 -14.21 8.02 -33.16
CA GLN A 654 -14.51 7.12 -34.29
C GLN A 654 -15.89 7.38 -34.92
N THR A 655 -16.40 8.61 -34.81
CA THR A 655 -17.67 9.06 -35.40
C THR A 655 -17.55 10.53 -35.75
N ILE A 656 -18.30 11.00 -36.74
CA ILE A 656 -18.30 12.42 -37.12
C ILE A 656 -18.84 13.25 -35.95
N ILE A 657 -18.00 14.09 -35.37
CA ILE A 657 -18.34 15.00 -34.28
C ILE A 657 -18.01 16.42 -34.70
N ARG A 658 -18.95 17.33 -34.46
CA ARG A 658 -18.73 18.76 -34.59
C ARG A 658 -18.85 19.42 -33.23
N ILE A 659 -17.78 20.07 -32.79
CA ILE A 659 -17.76 20.79 -31.53
C ILE A 659 -18.45 22.14 -31.72
N ARG A 660 -19.14 22.62 -30.69
CA ARG A 660 -19.80 23.93 -30.75
C ARG A 660 -18.74 25.03 -30.90
N PRO A 661 -19.01 26.08 -31.70
CA PRO A 661 -18.09 27.20 -31.84
C PRO A 661 -17.66 27.79 -30.49
N PRO A 662 -16.40 28.24 -30.35
CA PRO A 662 -15.91 28.78 -29.09
C PRO A 662 -16.60 30.08 -28.72
N LYS A 663 -16.73 30.31 -27.41
CA LYS A 663 -17.02 31.65 -26.88
C LYS A 663 -15.77 32.52 -27.04
N LYS A 664 -15.92 33.65 -27.73
CA LYS A 664 -14.85 34.64 -27.95
C LYS A 664 -14.95 35.72 -26.88
N LEU A 665 -13.90 35.91 -26.10
CA LEU A 665 -13.86 36.87 -25.00
C LEU A 665 -12.62 37.77 -25.16
N PRO A 666 -12.76 39.11 -25.04
CA PRO A 666 -11.60 39.99 -24.96
C PRO A 666 -10.86 39.75 -23.63
N ALA A 667 -9.53 39.82 -23.66
CA ALA A 667 -8.69 39.63 -22.48
C ALA A 667 -7.62 40.73 -22.39
N PRO A 668 -7.12 41.07 -21.18
CA PRO A 668 -6.10 42.12 -21.03
C PRO A 668 -4.81 41.88 -21.82
N TYR A 669 -4.50 40.62 -22.13
CA TYR A 669 -3.33 40.18 -22.90
C TYR A 669 -3.61 39.92 -24.39
N GLY A 670 -4.82 40.20 -24.88
CA GLY A 670 -5.25 39.89 -26.25
C GLY A 670 -6.67 39.35 -26.29
N GLY A 671 -6.82 38.05 -26.51
CA GLY A 671 -8.12 37.39 -26.62
C GLY A 671 -8.16 36.03 -25.94
N ARG A 672 -9.35 35.49 -25.78
CA ARG A 672 -9.58 34.16 -25.22
C ARG A 672 -10.69 33.44 -25.99
N LEU A 673 -10.41 32.21 -26.39
CA LEU A 673 -11.38 31.28 -26.97
C LEU A 673 -11.70 30.20 -25.95
N THR A 674 -12.98 29.90 -25.72
CA THR A 674 -13.40 28.89 -24.76
C THR A 674 -14.35 27.88 -25.40
N TRP A 675 -13.97 26.61 -25.39
CA TRP A 675 -14.77 25.48 -25.83
C TRP A 675 -15.23 24.65 -24.63
N VAL A 676 -16.37 23.99 -24.83
CA VAL A 676 -16.83 22.88 -23.97
C VAL A 676 -16.73 21.62 -24.82
N LEU A 677 -15.85 20.70 -24.42
CA LEU A 677 -15.61 19.45 -25.14
C LEU A 677 -16.78 18.45 -24.92
N PRO A 678 -16.90 17.38 -25.74
CA PRO A 678 -18.01 16.43 -25.64
C PRO A 678 -18.21 15.82 -24.24
N GLY A 679 -17.11 15.52 -23.54
CA GLY A 679 -17.05 15.07 -22.16
C GLY A 679 -17.28 16.17 -21.11
N LYS A 680 -17.74 17.36 -21.52
CA LYS A 680 -18.03 18.53 -20.67
C LYS A 680 -16.82 19.09 -19.91
N THR A 681 -15.60 18.79 -20.32
CA THR A 681 -14.42 19.53 -19.84
C THR A 681 -14.31 20.87 -20.57
N LYS A 682 -13.60 21.82 -19.96
CA LYS A 682 -13.35 23.15 -20.53
C LYS A 682 -11.98 23.13 -21.22
N MET A 683 -11.94 23.65 -22.45
CA MET A 683 -10.70 23.94 -23.16
C MET A 683 -10.63 25.44 -23.44
N ILE A 684 -9.56 26.08 -23.00
CA ILE A 684 -9.38 27.53 -23.04
C ILE A 684 -8.10 27.83 -23.82
N CYS A 685 -8.23 28.51 -24.96
CA CYS A 685 -7.08 29.04 -25.68
C CYS A 685 -6.91 30.52 -25.35
N HIS A 686 -5.78 30.85 -24.77
CA HIS A 686 -5.30 32.20 -24.48
C HIS A 686 -4.52 32.71 -25.69
N LEU A 687 -5.07 33.72 -26.37
CA LEU A 687 -4.47 34.36 -27.54
C LEU A 687 -3.64 35.57 -27.08
N LYS A 688 -2.32 35.47 -27.19
CA LYS A 688 -1.40 36.52 -26.75
C LYS A 688 -1.14 37.52 -27.87
N ASP A 689 -1.35 38.78 -27.56
CA ASP A 689 -0.99 39.92 -28.40
C ASP A 689 0.41 40.42 -28.04
N LYS A 690 1.34 40.37 -28.99
CA LYS A 690 2.74 40.80 -28.80
C LYS A 690 2.88 42.27 -28.39
N ALA A 691 1.89 43.11 -28.71
CA ALA A 691 1.88 44.51 -28.32
C ALA A 691 1.52 44.71 -26.84
N LYS A 692 0.78 43.76 -26.24
CA LYS A 692 0.27 43.86 -24.85
C LYS A 692 1.07 43.05 -23.85
N ILE A 693 1.56 41.88 -24.25
CA ILE A 693 2.29 40.97 -23.36
C ILE A 693 3.58 40.46 -24.01
N ARG A 694 4.57 40.17 -23.17
CA ARG A 694 5.84 39.60 -23.62
C ARG A 694 5.61 38.25 -24.32
N HIS A 695 6.17 38.13 -25.53
CA HIS A 695 6.17 36.91 -26.31
C HIS A 695 7.34 35.99 -25.90
N ARG A 696 7.36 34.77 -26.42
CA ARG A 696 8.19 33.58 -26.17
C ARG A 696 7.63 32.59 -25.15
N LYS A 697 8.00 31.31 -25.35
CA LYS A 697 7.62 30.14 -24.53
C LYS A 697 7.76 30.37 -23.01
N ARG A 698 8.88 30.93 -22.55
CA ARG A 698 9.11 31.22 -21.12
C ARG A 698 8.12 32.22 -20.54
N TRP A 699 7.73 33.25 -21.30
CA TRP A 699 6.74 34.23 -20.84
C TRP A 699 5.32 33.65 -20.82
N SER A 700 5.01 32.73 -21.74
CA SER A 700 3.76 31.95 -21.68
C SER A 700 3.74 31.05 -20.44
N GLN A 701 4.88 30.46 -20.05
CA GLN A 701 4.99 29.67 -18.83
C GLN A 701 4.76 30.49 -17.55
N VAL A 702 5.39 31.67 -17.49
CA VAL A 702 5.18 32.62 -16.38
C VAL A 702 3.71 33.05 -16.32
N MET A 703 3.09 33.34 -17.47
CA MET A 703 1.70 33.79 -17.55
C MET A 703 0.73 32.77 -16.94
N TYR A 704 0.84 31.49 -17.27
CA TYR A 704 -0.09 30.50 -16.70
C TYR A 704 0.14 30.26 -15.21
N MET A 705 1.37 30.38 -14.71
CA MET A 705 1.65 30.29 -13.28
C MET A 705 0.95 31.42 -12.51
N TYR A 706 1.05 32.67 -13.00
CA TYR A 706 0.31 33.79 -12.39
C TYR A 706 -1.20 33.66 -12.52
N TYR A 707 -1.68 33.18 -13.66
CA TYR A 707 -3.11 32.98 -13.90
C TYR A 707 -3.72 31.89 -13.00
N LEU A 708 -3.07 30.73 -12.91
CA LEU A 708 -3.61 29.58 -12.18
C LEU A 708 -3.33 29.65 -10.68
N LEU A 709 -2.10 29.96 -10.28
CA LEU A 709 -1.72 30.00 -8.86
C LEU A 709 -2.11 31.33 -8.21
N GLY A 710 -1.87 32.46 -8.90
CA GLY A 710 -2.21 33.78 -8.38
C GLY A 710 -3.71 34.04 -8.43
N HIS A 711 -4.24 34.24 -9.64
CA HIS A 711 -5.62 34.69 -9.84
C HIS A 711 -6.66 33.60 -9.52
N ARG A 712 -6.48 32.36 -10.00
CA ARG A 712 -7.49 31.30 -9.82
C ARG A 712 -7.46 30.61 -8.45
N LEU A 713 -6.37 30.70 -7.67
CA LEU A 713 -6.24 30.04 -6.37
C LEU A 713 -6.06 31.02 -5.22
N MET A 714 -5.08 31.92 -5.30
CA MET A 714 -4.74 32.82 -4.18
C MET A 714 -5.73 33.98 -4.01
N GLU A 715 -6.29 34.53 -5.08
CA GLU A 715 -7.28 35.63 -5.01
C GLU A 715 -8.69 35.16 -4.61
N LEU A 716 -8.95 33.85 -4.54
CA LEU A 716 -10.25 33.34 -4.09
C LEU A 716 -10.59 33.80 -2.66
N PRO A 717 -11.80 34.30 -2.38
CA PRO A 717 -12.23 34.74 -1.05
C PRO A 717 -12.59 33.54 -0.15
N ILE A 718 -11.65 32.61 0.06
CA ILE A 718 -11.79 31.40 0.88
C ILE A 718 -10.74 31.35 2.00
N SER A 719 -10.98 30.53 3.02
CA SER A 719 -10.06 30.39 4.16
C SER A 719 -8.69 29.82 3.75
N VAL A 720 -7.63 30.21 4.47
CA VAL A 720 -6.26 29.77 4.20
C VAL A 720 -6.12 28.25 4.27
N ASP A 721 -6.71 27.60 5.29
CA ASP A 721 -6.70 26.14 5.44
C ASP A 721 -7.35 25.42 4.23
N ARG A 722 -8.38 26.02 3.64
CA ARG A 722 -9.06 25.48 2.46
C ARG A 722 -8.21 25.65 1.20
N LYS A 723 -7.55 26.81 1.05
CA LYS A 723 -6.58 27.06 -0.04
C LYS A 723 -5.45 26.04 0.00
N GLU A 724 -4.91 25.76 1.18
CA GLU A 724 -3.83 24.78 1.35
C GLU A 724 -4.25 23.38 0.88
N VAL A 725 -5.43 22.91 1.30
CA VAL A 725 -5.96 21.59 0.86
C VAL A 725 -6.22 21.55 -0.64
N MET A 726 -6.78 22.62 -1.21
CA MET A 726 -7.00 22.70 -2.67
C MET A 726 -5.67 22.72 -3.43
N ALA A 727 -4.67 23.45 -2.92
CA ALA A 727 -3.33 23.52 -3.51
C ALA A 727 -2.64 22.15 -3.49
N GLU A 728 -2.72 21.41 -2.37
CA GLU A 728 -2.13 20.07 -2.25
C GLU A 728 -2.70 19.06 -3.27
N ASN A 729 -3.94 19.26 -3.74
CA ASN A 729 -4.63 18.36 -4.67
C ASN A 729 -4.73 18.91 -6.11
N THR A 730 -4.08 20.04 -6.40
CA THR A 730 -4.06 20.66 -7.73
C THR A 730 -2.71 20.45 -8.39
N TYR A 731 -2.72 19.86 -9.59
CA TYR A 731 -1.53 19.54 -10.38
C TYR A 731 -1.52 20.31 -11.69
N LEU A 732 -0.33 20.77 -12.08
CA LEU A 732 -0.09 21.43 -13.37
C LEU A 732 0.58 20.42 -14.30
N LEU A 733 -0.09 20.08 -15.40
CA LEU A 733 0.46 19.24 -16.45
C LEU A 733 1.02 20.13 -17.55
N THR A 734 2.34 20.33 -17.56
CA THR A 734 3.01 21.15 -18.56
C THR A 734 3.26 20.34 -19.82
N LEU A 735 2.74 20.80 -20.96
CA LEU A 735 2.77 20.11 -22.25
C LEU A 735 3.40 21.00 -23.33
N ASP A 736 4.03 20.35 -24.30
CA ASP A 736 4.40 20.95 -25.57
C ASP A 736 3.34 20.62 -26.65
N GLY A 737 3.34 21.36 -27.76
CA GLY A 737 2.30 21.29 -28.78
C GLY A 737 2.31 20.03 -29.66
N ASP A 738 3.26 19.12 -29.43
CA ASP A 738 3.60 17.96 -30.25
C ASP A 738 3.57 16.62 -29.48
N ILE A 739 3.10 16.62 -28.22
CA ILE A 739 3.17 15.43 -27.36
C ILE A 739 1.91 14.56 -27.49
N ASP A 740 2.11 13.29 -27.82
CA ASP A 740 1.10 12.24 -27.74
C ASP A 740 1.16 11.46 -26.41
N PHE A 741 0.03 11.32 -25.72
CA PHE A 741 -0.05 10.53 -24.48
C PHE A 741 -1.44 9.98 -24.18
N GLN A 742 -1.48 9.02 -23.25
CA GLN A 742 -2.68 8.32 -22.81
C GLN A 742 -3.07 8.72 -21.38
N PRO A 743 -4.36 8.67 -21.00
CA PRO A 743 -4.82 8.96 -19.63
C PRO A 743 -4.12 8.14 -18.54
N HIS A 744 -3.67 6.92 -18.86
CA HIS A 744 -2.91 6.08 -17.94
C HIS A 744 -1.56 6.69 -17.55
N ALA A 745 -0.84 7.33 -18.49
CA ALA A 745 0.47 7.92 -18.23
C ALA A 745 0.36 9.10 -17.26
N VAL A 746 -0.65 9.96 -17.43
CA VAL A 746 -0.93 11.09 -16.51
C VAL A 746 -1.25 10.57 -15.10
N ARG A 747 -2.03 9.49 -14.98
CA ARG A 747 -2.32 8.85 -13.69
C ARG A 747 -1.06 8.35 -12.98
N LEU A 748 -0.10 7.77 -13.71
CA LEU A 748 1.17 7.32 -13.12
C LEU A 748 2.00 8.48 -12.54
N LEU A 749 2.01 9.64 -13.22
CA LEU A 749 2.71 10.84 -12.72
C LEU A 749 2.06 11.36 -11.44
N ILE A 750 0.73 11.40 -11.39
CA ILE A 750 -0.01 11.83 -10.19
C ILE A 750 0.23 10.85 -9.04
N ASP A 751 0.22 9.54 -9.28
CA ASP A 751 0.53 8.53 -8.27
C ASP A 751 1.94 8.75 -7.67
N LEU A 752 2.92 9.12 -8.49
CA LEU A 752 4.26 9.45 -8.03
C LEU A 752 4.30 10.73 -7.16
N MET A 753 3.57 11.77 -7.56
CA MET A 753 3.48 13.02 -6.79
C MET A 753 2.72 12.83 -5.46
N LYS A 754 1.62 12.07 -5.44
CA LYS A 754 0.87 11.73 -4.22
C LYS A 754 1.72 10.97 -3.20
N LYS A 755 2.60 10.10 -3.69
CA LYS A 755 3.50 9.30 -2.84
C LYS A 755 4.45 10.16 -2.00
N ASN A 756 4.99 11.23 -2.56
CA ASN A 756 5.98 12.10 -1.89
C ASN A 756 5.55 13.57 -1.94
N LYS A 757 5.05 14.09 -0.82
CA LYS A 757 4.67 15.51 -0.67
C LYS A 757 5.82 16.50 -0.90
N ASN A 758 7.07 16.06 -0.76
CA ASN A 758 8.24 16.92 -1.00
C ASN A 758 8.69 16.89 -2.47
N LEU A 759 8.01 16.15 -3.35
CA LEU A 759 8.32 16.11 -4.78
C LEU A 759 7.70 17.34 -5.46
N GLY A 760 8.55 18.22 -6.01
CA GLY A 760 8.10 19.44 -6.69
C GLY A 760 7.62 19.21 -8.13
N ALA A 761 8.21 18.26 -8.86
CA ALA A 761 7.85 17.95 -10.24
C ALA A 761 8.09 16.46 -10.54
N ALA A 762 7.33 15.92 -11.49
CA ALA A 762 7.51 14.58 -12.06
C ALA A 762 7.42 14.71 -13.59
N CYS A 763 8.29 14.01 -14.33
CA CYS A 763 8.30 14.05 -15.78
C CYS A 763 7.97 12.66 -16.36
N GLY A 764 7.13 12.64 -17.40
CA GLY A 764 6.86 11.42 -18.16
C GLY A 764 8.07 11.05 -19.01
N ARG A 765 8.32 9.74 -19.17
CA ARG A 765 9.35 9.28 -20.10
C ARG A 765 8.86 9.44 -21.53
N ILE A 766 9.59 10.21 -22.32
CA ILE A 766 9.33 10.37 -23.75
C ILE A 766 10.11 9.31 -24.51
N HIS A 767 9.48 8.70 -25.52
CA HIS A 767 10.10 7.71 -26.38
C HIS A 767 9.95 8.14 -27.84
N PRO A 768 11.04 8.15 -28.63
CA PRO A 768 10.93 8.39 -30.05
C PRO A 768 10.13 7.27 -30.71
N VAL A 769 9.25 7.64 -31.65
CA VAL A 769 8.47 6.70 -32.46
C VAL A 769 9.25 6.36 -33.73
N GLY A 770 9.21 5.10 -34.16
CA GLY A 770 9.86 4.62 -35.39
C GLY A 770 10.78 3.42 -35.17
N SER A 771 11.54 3.05 -36.20
CA SER A 771 12.52 1.96 -36.14
C SER A 771 13.85 2.34 -36.81
N GLY A 772 14.92 1.62 -36.46
CA GLY A 772 16.25 1.77 -37.05
C GLY A 772 17.29 2.47 -36.16
N PRO A 773 18.54 2.61 -36.66
CA PRO A 773 19.67 3.09 -35.86
C PRO A 773 19.52 4.51 -35.33
N MET A 774 18.79 5.38 -36.05
CA MET A 774 18.55 6.76 -35.62
C MET A 774 17.68 6.83 -34.36
N VAL A 775 16.64 6.00 -34.29
CA VAL A 775 15.78 5.90 -33.11
C VAL A 775 16.58 5.38 -31.91
N TRP A 776 17.48 4.41 -32.13
CA TRP A 776 18.38 3.92 -31.08
C TRP A 776 19.32 5.01 -30.57
N TYR A 777 19.88 5.82 -31.47
CA TYR A 777 20.70 6.97 -31.11
C TYR A 777 19.90 7.99 -30.29
N GLN A 778 18.68 8.34 -30.71
CA GLN A 778 17.79 9.23 -29.97
C GLN A 778 17.43 8.68 -28.58
N MET A 779 17.20 7.37 -28.45
CA MET A 779 16.97 6.73 -27.14
C MET A 779 18.20 6.82 -26.24
N PHE A 780 19.40 6.63 -26.80
CA PHE A 780 20.66 6.76 -26.07
C PHE A 780 20.92 8.20 -25.64
N GLU A 781 20.77 9.17 -26.54
CA GLU A 781 20.91 10.60 -26.26
C GLU A 781 19.92 11.04 -25.18
N TYR A 782 18.65 10.63 -25.30
CA TYR A 782 17.63 10.91 -24.30
C TYR A 782 18.03 10.36 -22.93
N ALA A 783 18.53 9.11 -22.85
CA ALA A 783 18.96 8.50 -21.61
C ALA A 783 20.16 9.23 -20.99
N ILE A 784 21.17 9.62 -21.78
CA ILE A 784 22.30 10.40 -21.27
C ILE A 784 21.84 11.76 -20.76
N GLY A 785 21.10 12.52 -21.57
CA GLY A 785 20.66 13.86 -21.22
C GLY A 785 19.73 13.87 -20.00
N HIS A 786 18.72 13.00 -19.97
CA HIS A 786 17.72 13.02 -18.91
C HIS A 786 18.12 12.24 -17.65
N TRP A 787 18.82 11.11 -17.77
CA TRP A 787 19.12 10.25 -16.61
C TRP A 787 20.48 10.49 -15.99
N LEU A 788 21.47 10.93 -16.76
CA LEU A 788 22.80 11.21 -16.23
C LEU A 788 22.98 12.71 -16.00
N GLN A 789 22.77 13.53 -17.03
CA GLN A 789 23.07 14.96 -16.94
C GLN A 789 22.05 15.70 -16.07
N LYS A 790 20.75 15.66 -16.40
CA LYS A 790 19.71 16.35 -15.61
C LYS A 790 19.58 15.84 -14.17
N ALA A 791 19.80 14.54 -13.94
CA ALA A 791 19.79 14.00 -12.59
C ALA A 791 20.97 14.52 -11.75
N THR A 792 22.16 14.62 -12.37
CA THR A 792 23.32 15.27 -11.75
C THR A 792 23.05 16.75 -11.50
N GLU A 793 22.48 17.48 -12.46
CA GLU A 793 22.08 18.90 -12.32
C GLU A 793 21.12 19.12 -11.13
N HIS A 794 20.20 18.18 -10.90
CA HIS A 794 19.32 18.19 -9.74
C HIS A 794 20.06 17.96 -8.43
N MET A 795 21.03 17.05 -8.40
CA MET A 795 21.84 16.84 -7.19
C MET A 795 22.73 18.03 -6.85
N ILE A 796 23.26 18.74 -7.85
CA ILE A 796 24.13 19.91 -7.66
C ILE A 796 23.35 21.23 -7.48
N GLY A 797 22.02 21.22 -7.68
CA GLY A 797 21.16 22.40 -7.53
C GLY A 797 21.18 23.39 -8.70
N CYS A 798 21.64 22.97 -9.88
CA CYS A 798 21.73 23.79 -11.10
C CYS A 798 20.66 23.39 -12.14
N VAL A 799 19.45 23.06 -11.68
CA VAL A 799 18.38 22.52 -12.52
C VAL A 799 17.90 23.55 -13.54
N LEU A 800 18.17 23.31 -14.82
CA LEU A 800 17.58 24.07 -15.93
C LEU A 800 16.22 23.48 -16.37
N CYS A 801 15.98 22.18 -16.13
CA CYS A 801 14.76 21.42 -16.43
C CYS A 801 14.62 20.23 -15.47
N SER A 802 13.39 19.81 -15.11
CA SER A 802 13.18 18.66 -14.21
C SER A 802 13.81 17.38 -14.80
N PRO A 803 14.68 16.66 -14.06
CA PRO A 803 14.94 15.27 -14.39
C PRO A 803 13.65 14.47 -14.18
N GLY A 804 13.44 13.46 -15.02
CA GLY A 804 12.31 12.54 -14.89
C GLY A 804 12.44 11.57 -13.74
#